data_AF-A0A369GXL4-F1
#
_entry.id   AF-A0A369GXL4-F1
#
_cell.length_a   1.000
_cell.length_b   1.000
_cell.length_c   1.000
_cell.angle_alpha   90.00
_cell.angle_beta   90.00
_cell.angle_gamma   90.00
#
_symmetry.space_group_name_H-M   'P 1'
#
loop_
_entity.id
_entity.type
_entity.pdbx_description
1 polymer ?
#
loop_
_entity_poly.entity_id
_entity_poly.type
_entity_poly.pdbx_seq_one_letter_code
_entity_poly.pdbx_strand_id
1 'polypeptide(L)'
;MWASSGVVPLFGLLLLLQWAVVSVVCDEVNSQFPEVVYFASKEKPDRFEVDGEVAAAGTHDQGGKVFSVYEHLMKPNEVRNHTVYLSTSTDQKVAASWLLGDGGYVYKLHVSPNMFPARFTLGNNCIFLHYKTVVAAGHIYWEQVLAYAPLAADKKTKISPEKAGAPWYRPTFRWQKNYGYNDHAYDKAKMSPGQPQLAGYPDGHPSNEESTAIGKESLPANLREAGELFLGECDSFTKQTCHATGKPLPPCKGRNRHCMPKMQFIPEELRISDNETVDIKKYISSAESSDKLNKMLGASARAFSRAEHRRLTDLLDIDRSASNLQPFDEIRKNLKEWIVKHGKSIGIDRLSILKGARKMTGLGGNMPKSLGKFGKVMMPGVMDVIAAAYETHVAFAEDKSILDRAAALTSWLPLVRCATEFAADVEKGWDKTRPFDALACVVGDILLFTAYAPVGMAIDLGRELFKTAPAIREAAEARERLIDLDEMNNAVRGEWDSYCKNISDYLTSLNFTTLHHDQFLNEVSAVQYAAADELAVLKTGYGLLLSGSWNDEERETIQLSHSHGAIRLYMSMCDEIDARRQSLMDDTHKTLMDFMFDRLAEFKDNFFREWNETALKSIDQMTVLTARGHVPELMARRENYRTILQHNLNSAMTYFAAALPSWNKTDVSIPKRTVDLCMGYRKLNKTLLDDQQQQPPAEEVDCHLKDFWDDDKLARLRSGDMRCKLDDRSYGLNQIFFTSCQARAPRRSLECEEKPTSALEAEDFQLIQDAGIDKSLVDGGEAGAEGWTPPQEWTEGSNRGAVDCKSRNMSWDFFSKDVVELSQGRLGCLRSNGHPWQTMTWIDGGKVEICRSLRSCQLFQSDEYAFLHDDPDEYGFPSTPPPPPWKSRLLDCRALDINWSKFTKGPNWLNDTSRRVAQGLDRCGSKDKGLNYWLQWHPKGSEVQLEQGRKYSSMVEYVDGKPRRRADFYGSYPDKEFVKDAWKLGMPAHREPPVDEEIGGKPWKGTVPETSIICDDPHWEIHRVHEEAKDYHAEVLRKNLLANGYVSCGRHGWDQTWHWADKGTNLVWCKGKSNRKDREVECVHWPDAIVQYLPLDAVNRARGFKIPDSPPPSSLLPPKEKPGLKEQTDSNLLEIVSHESVDGCARISDLSYSFHVGDRDGDGTYKDLLLNFGQSEWVPLASQPRAGLSRTKTFTKLGEVFREGGDLDRNGNLYLDRIFNLEIWQEGKSTLFEGGWALAGFVYPIPLSPPSTYYVLIPQTDS
;
A
#
# COMPACT_ATOMS: atom_id res chain seq x y z
N MET A 1 3.62 -38.17 -54.15
CA MET A 1 3.02 -38.07 -52.79
C MET A 1 3.98 -37.32 -51.87
N TRP A 2 4.16 -36.01 -52.05
CA TRP A 2 4.92 -35.14 -51.15
C TRP A 2 4.17 -33.80 -51.13
N ALA A 3 3.33 -33.58 -50.12
CA ALA A 3 2.58 -32.36 -49.90
C ALA A 3 2.37 -32.17 -48.39
N SER A 4 3.35 -31.58 -47.72
CA SER A 4 3.24 -31.10 -46.33
C SER A 4 4.41 -30.19 -45.97
N SER A 5 4.23 -28.88 -46.11
CA SER A 5 4.95 -27.85 -45.32
C SER A 5 4.35 -26.47 -45.62
N GLY A 6 3.30 -26.12 -44.88
CA GLY A 6 2.67 -24.79 -44.91
C GLY A 6 3.48 -23.72 -44.17
N VAL A 7 4.69 -23.43 -44.64
CA VAL A 7 5.58 -22.41 -44.02
C VAL A 7 5.64 -21.11 -44.84
N VAL A 8 5.03 -21.06 -46.04
CA VAL A 8 5.16 -19.91 -46.94
C VAL A 8 4.22 -18.71 -46.66
N PRO A 9 3.03 -18.81 -46.04
CA PRO A 9 2.14 -17.64 -45.95
C PRO A 9 2.49 -16.65 -44.81
N LEU A 10 3.30 -17.05 -43.83
CA LEU A 10 3.61 -16.19 -42.66
C LEU A 10 4.65 -15.10 -42.99
N PHE A 11 5.59 -15.38 -43.89
CA PHE A 11 6.63 -14.43 -44.28
C PHE A 11 6.10 -13.31 -45.19
N GLY A 12 5.09 -13.60 -46.02
CA GLY A 12 4.42 -12.59 -46.84
C GLY A 12 3.56 -11.62 -46.02
N LEU A 13 2.95 -12.09 -44.93
CA LEU A 13 2.18 -11.25 -44.02
C LEU A 13 3.08 -10.30 -43.20
N LEU A 14 4.27 -10.78 -42.79
CA LEU A 14 5.27 -9.97 -42.08
C LEU A 14 5.90 -8.88 -42.95
N LEU A 15 6.09 -9.12 -44.25
CA LEU A 15 6.60 -8.11 -45.19
C LEU A 15 5.53 -7.06 -45.54
N LEU A 16 4.24 -7.43 -45.59
CA LEU A 16 3.13 -6.48 -45.74
C LEU A 16 2.93 -5.63 -44.47
N LEU A 17 3.15 -6.20 -43.29
CA LEU A 17 3.13 -5.46 -42.01
C LEU A 17 4.32 -4.51 -41.87
N GLN A 18 5.50 -4.85 -42.40
CA GLN A 18 6.65 -3.92 -42.45
C GLN A 18 6.41 -2.71 -43.37
N TRP A 19 5.64 -2.86 -44.45
CA TRP A 19 5.29 -1.72 -45.33
C TRP A 19 4.20 -0.81 -44.73
N ALA A 20 3.30 -1.35 -43.91
CA ALA A 20 2.28 -0.57 -43.21
C ALA A 20 2.86 0.23 -42.02
N VAL A 21 3.91 -0.25 -41.37
CA VAL A 21 4.54 0.44 -40.22
C VAL A 21 5.42 1.63 -40.63
N VAL A 22 5.98 1.62 -41.85
CA VAL A 22 6.79 2.75 -42.36
C VAL A 22 5.93 3.92 -42.84
N SER A 23 4.65 3.71 -43.15
CA SER A 23 3.73 4.78 -43.58
C SER A 23 3.07 5.53 -42.41
N VAL A 24 2.93 4.91 -41.23
CA VAL A 24 2.26 5.53 -40.06
C VAL A 24 3.16 6.51 -39.29
N VAL A 25 4.50 6.38 -39.36
CA VAL A 25 5.44 7.23 -38.59
C VAL A 25 5.69 8.61 -39.25
N CYS A 26 5.24 8.83 -40.49
CA CYS A 26 5.40 10.12 -41.18
C CYS A 26 4.15 11.03 -41.12
N ASP A 27 2.97 10.50 -40.78
CA ASP A 27 1.74 11.31 -40.71
C ASP A 27 1.55 12.02 -39.36
N GLU A 28 2.19 11.54 -38.30
CA GLU A 28 1.99 12.10 -36.95
C GLU A 28 2.75 13.42 -36.72
N VAL A 29 3.89 13.61 -37.40
CA VAL A 29 4.63 14.91 -37.40
C VAL A 29 3.92 15.97 -38.24
N ASN A 30 3.12 15.56 -39.23
CA ASN A 30 2.36 16.49 -40.07
C ASN A 30 1.16 17.15 -39.35
N SER A 31 0.75 16.61 -38.19
CA SER A 31 -0.39 17.14 -37.41
C SER A 31 -0.04 18.36 -36.53
N GLN A 32 1.25 18.73 -36.42
CA GLN A 32 1.71 19.76 -35.47
C GLN A 32 1.90 21.16 -36.07
N PHE A 33 1.89 21.32 -37.40
CA PHE A 33 2.07 22.64 -38.02
C PHE A 33 0.72 23.33 -38.24
N PRO A 34 0.59 24.62 -37.87
CA PRO A 34 -0.65 25.34 -38.10
C PRO A 34 -0.88 25.52 -39.60
N GLU A 35 -2.12 25.37 -40.04
CA GLU A 35 -2.54 25.68 -41.42
C GLU A 35 -2.55 27.20 -41.68
N VAL A 36 -2.62 27.99 -40.60
CA VAL A 36 -2.79 29.44 -40.66
C VAL A 36 -1.80 30.15 -39.75
N VAL A 37 -1.20 31.23 -40.25
CA VAL A 37 -0.39 32.19 -39.49
C VAL A 37 -0.89 33.61 -39.68
N TYR A 38 -0.39 34.54 -38.86
CA TYR A 38 -0.82 35.93 -38.79
C TYR A 38 0.36 36.86 -39.01
N PHE A 39 0.25 37.74 -40.00
CA PHE A 39 1.27 38.72 -40.36
C PHE A 39 0.78 40.14 -40.05
N ALA A 40 1.57 40.91 -39.31
CA ALA A 40 1.23 42.28 -38.98
C ALA A 40 1.99 43.25 -39.89
N SER A 41 1.26 44.14 -40.57
CA SER A 41 1.86 45.16 -41.43
C SER A 41 1.10 46.48 -41.34
N LYS A 42 1.82 47.58 -41.56
CA LYS A 42 1.24 48.92 -41.69
C LYS A 42 0.69 49.17 -43.10
N GLU A 43 1.02 48.30 -44.05
CA GLU A 43 0.54 48.34 -45.42
C GLU A 43 -0.96 48.06 -45.48
N LYS A 44 -1.67 48.83 -46.32
CA LYS A 44 -3.11 48.65 -46.52
C LYS A 44 -3.37 47.48 -47.47
N PRO A 45 -4.49 46.75 -47.29
CA PRO A 45 -4.91 45.66 -48.17
C PRO A 45 -4.90 46.04 -49.65
N ASP A 46 -5.47 47.21 -50.02
CA ASP A 46 -5.50 47.67 -51.42
C ASP A 46 -4.11 47.81 -52.05
N ARG A 47 -3.10 48.17 -51.24
CA ARG A 47 -1.73 48.30 -51.72
C ARG A 47 -1.07 46.94 -51.85
N PHE A 48 -1.26 46.06 -50.86
CA PHE A 48 -0.80 44.67 -50.94
C PHE A 48 -1.43 43.95 -52.15
N GLU A 49 -2.70 44.21 -52.46
CA GLU A 49 -3.38 43.70 -53.65
C GLU A 49 -2.74 44.23 -54.96
N VAL A 50 -2.45 45.53 -55.04
CA VAL A 50 -1.82 46.16 -56.22
C VAL A 50 -0.39 45.66 -56.43
N ASP A 51 0.38 45.55 -55.34
CA ASP A 51 1.78 45.11 -55.38
C ASP A 51 1.87 43.58 -55.60
N GLY A 52 0.79 42.84 -55.31
CA GLY A 52 0.66 41.39 -55.51
C GLY A 52 1.44 40.54 -54.49
N GLU A 53 2.37 41.15 -53.76
CA GLU A 53 3.23 40.52 -52.78
C GLU A 53 3.77 41.54 -51.76
N VAL A 54 4.21 41.03 -50.62
CA VAL A 54 5.09 41.75 -49.67
C VAL A 54 6.41 41.02 -49.66
N ALA A 55 7.47 41.68 -50.13
CA ALA A 55 8.83 41.16 -50.13
C ALA A 55 9.57 41.53 -48.84
N ALA A 56 10.39 40.61 -48.32
CA ALA A 56 11.34 40.94 -47.26
C ALA A 56 12.38 41.94 -47.77
N ALA A 57 12.79 42.89 -46.93
CA ALA A 57 13.67 44.00 -47.35
C ALA A 57 15.06 43.54 -47.81
N GLY A 58 15.56 42.40 -47.30
CA GLY A 58 16.88 41.85 -47.63
C GLY A 58 16.94 40.97 -48.88
N THR A 59 15.87 40.80 -49.64
CA THR A 59 15.86 39.92 -50.85
C THR A 59 16.86 40.34 -51.93
N HIS A 60 17.32 41.59 -51.92
CA HIS A 60 18.32 42.12 -52.85
C HIS A 60 19.74 42.21 -52.27
N ASP A 61 19.92 41.92 -50.98
CA ASP A 61 21.23 41.98 -50.33
C ASP A 61 22.00 40.66 -50.54
N GLN A 62 23.31 40.76 -50.78
CA GLN A 62 24.18 39.63 -51.07
C GLN A 62 24.98 39.13 -49.85
N GLY A 63 24.87 39.80 -48.71
CA GLY A 63 25.62 39.43 -47.50
C GLY A 63 25.06 38.20 -46.81
N GLY A 64 25.88 37.18 -46.50
CA GLY A 64 25.38 35.93 -45.89
C GLY A 64 24.63 36.07 -44.56
N LYS A 65 24.84 37.18 -43.82
CA LYS A 65 24.10 37.48 -42.58
C LYS A 65 22.60 37.73 -42.81
N VAL A 66 22.18 38.11 -44.01
CA VAL A 66 20.78 38.37 -44.33
C VAL A 66 19.91 37.11 -44.28
N PHE A 67 20.55 35.94 -44.33
CA PHE A 67 19.95 34.61 -44.22
C PHE A 67 19.97 34.04 -42.79
N SER A 68 20.51 34.76 -41.80
CA SER A 68 20.47 34.30 -40.40
C SER A 68 19.11 34.57 -39.76
N VAL A 69 18.43 33.50 -39.34
CA VAL A 69 17.18 33.59 -38.58
C VAL A 69 17.42 34.17 -37.19
N TYR A 70 18.57 33.87 -36.57
CA TYR A 70 18.97 34.45 -35.30
C TYR A 70 19.11 35.97 -35.41
N GLU A 71 19.81 36.48 -36.42
CA GLU A 71 19.97 37.93 -36.63
C GLU A 71 18.62 38.61 -36.93
N HIS A 72 17.73 37.95 -37.68
CA HIS A 72 16.37 38.45 -37.96
C HIS A 72 15.55 38.68 -36.68
N LEU A 73 15.61 37.72 -35.76
CA LEU A 73 14.74 37.69 -34.58
C LEU A 73 15.36 38.41 -33.37
N MET A 74 16.64 38.19 -33.11
CA MET A 74 17.32 38.67 -31.90
C MET A 74 17.86 40.09 -32.03
N LYS A 75 18.12 40.57 -33.26
CA LYS A 75 18.60 41.94 -33.51
C LYS A 75 17.66 42.73 -34.42
N PRO A 76 16.35 42.82 -34.06
CA PRO A 76 15.36 43.40 -34.95
C PRO A 76 15.61 44.88 -35.26
N ASN A 77 16.31 45.62 -34.39
CA ASN A 77 16.63 47.03 -34.63
C ASN A 77 17.82 47.24 -35.57
N GLU A 78 18.74 46.26 -35.66
CA GLU A 78 19.94 46.36 -36.49
C GLU A 78 19.71 45.77 -37.89
N VAL A 79 18.83 44.76 -38.00
CA VAL A 79 18.78 43.90 -39.19
C VAL A 79 17.38 43.75 -39.80
N ARG A 80 16.27 44.23 -39.18
CA ARG A 80 14.91 44.04 -39.76
C ARG A 80 14.76 44.53 -41.19
N ASN A 81 15.50 45.56 -41.57
CA ASN A 81 15.45 46.13 -42.91
C ASN A 81 16.43 45.46 -43.89
N HIS A 82 17.12 44.41 -43.47
CA HIS A 82 18.22 43.80 -44.22
C HIS A 82 18.14 42.27 -44.31
N THR A 83 17.20 41.60 -43.66
CA THR A 83 17.07 40.12 -43.77
C THR A 83 16.09 39.69 -44.86
N VAL A 84 16.25 38.46 -45.35
CA VAL A 84 15.32 37.83 -46.32
C VAL A 84 14.04 37.28 -45.69
N TYR A 85 13.81 37.50 -44.40
CA TYR A 85 12.65 36.95 -43.69
C TYR A 85 11.60 38.00 -43.35
N LEU A 86 10.33 37.58 -43.39
CA LEU A 86 9.20 38.28 -42.80
C LEU A 86 8.73 37.50 -41.57
N SER A 87 8.59 38.19 -40.44
CA SER A 87 8.06 37.59 -39.20
C SER A 87 6.54 37.46 -39.26
N THR A 88 6.03 36.26 -39.03
CA THR A 88 4.60 35.95 -38.85
C THR A 88 4.41 35.21 -37.52
N SER A 89 3.19 35.12 -37.00
CA SER A 89 2.92 34.41 -35.75
C SER A 89 1.77 33.42 -35.88
N THR A 90 1.82 32.32 -35.13
CA THR A 90 0.69 31.39 -35.00
C THR A 90 -0.46 31.96 -34.16
N ASP A 91 -0.25 33.11 -33.49
CA ASP A 91 -1.23 33.77 -32.64
C ASP A 91 -1.52 35.20 -33.12
N GLN A 92 -2.78 35.46 -33.46
CA GLN A 92 -3.24 36.77 -33.95
C GLN A 92 -2.95 37.93 -32.97
N LYS A 93 -2.93 37.68 -31.66
CA LYS A 93 -2.63 38.71 -30.66
C LYS A 93 -1.15 39.05 -30.65
N VAL A 94 -0.29 38.05 -30.79
CA VAL A 94 1.16 38.26 -30.89
C VAL A 94 1.46 39.08 -32.14
N ALA A 95 0.88 38.71 -33.29
CA ALA A 95 1.00 39.53 -34.50
C ALA A 95 0.51 40.98 -34.27
N ALA A 96 -0.69 41.16 -33.68
CA ALA A 96 -1.23 42.49 -33.39
C ALA A 96 -0.30 43.36 -32.52
N SER A 97 0.40 42.76 -31.56
CA SER A 97 1.31 43.47 -30.66
C SER A 97 2.51 44.07 -31.41
N TRP A 98 2.92 43.53 -32.56
CA TRP A 98 4.03 44.04 -33.36
C TRP A 98 3.73 45.40 -34.02
N LEU A 99 2.47 45.82 -34.08
CA LEU A 99 2.10 47.17 -34.54
C LEU A 99 2.35 48.24 -33.48
N LEU A 100 2.72 47.87 -32.24
CA LEU A 100 3.13 48.77 -31.14
C LEU A 100 2.17 49.96 -30.90
N GLY A 101 0.87 49.78 -31.14
CA GLY A 101 -0.15 50.80 -30.95
C GLY A 101 -0.23 51.86 -32.08
N ASP A 102 0.59 51.77 -33.13
CA ASP A 102 0.57 52.69 -34.27
C ASP A 102 -0.62 52.45 -35.23
N GLY A 103 -1.37 51.36 -35.01
CA GLY A 103 -2.40 50.88 -35.93
C GLY A 103 -1.80 50.21 -37.16
N GLY A 104 -2.66 49.58 -37.96
CA GLY A 104 -2.24 48.83 -39.15
C GLY A 104 -3.22 47.69 -39.45
N TYR A 105 -2.71 46.60 -39.99
CA TYR A 105 -3.49 45.44 -40.38
C TYR A 105 -2.82 44.17 -39.88
N VAL A 106 -3.64 43.22 -39.44
CA VAL A 106 -3.21 41.83 -39.26
C VAL A 106 -3.82 41.02 -40.38
N TYR A 107 -2.96 40.38 -41.16
CA TYR A 107 -3.29 39.49 -42.26
C TYR A 107 -3.28 38.06 -41.75
N LYS A 108 -4.34 37.31 -42.02
CA LYS A 108 -4.47 35.88 -41.79
C LYS A 108 -4.00 35.18 -43.07
N LEU A 109 -2.93 34.40 -42.99
CA LEU A 109 -2.26 33.78 -44.13
C LEU A 109 -2.43 32.27 -44.06
N HIS A 110 -2.64 31.61 -45.20
CA HIS A 110 -2.42 30.17 -45.28
C HIS A 110 -0.92 29.90 -45.27
N VAL A 111 -0.45 28.84 -44.60
CA VAL A 111 0.98 28.50 -44.63
C VAL A 111 1.45 27.99 -46.00
N SER A 112 2.73 28.17 -46.29
CA SER A 112 3.37 27.76 -47.55
C SER A 112 4.79 27.20 -47.30
N PRO A 113 5.41 26.49 -48.26
CA PRO A 113 6.72 25.87 -48.05
C PRO A 113 7.87 26.84 -47.75
N ASN A 114 7.79 28.11 -48.16
CA ASN A 114 8.80 29.12 -47.79
C ASN A 114 8.67 29.61 -46.33
N MET A 115 7.65 29.17 -45.61
CA MET A 115 7.48 29.43 -44.19
C MET A 115 8.06 28.29 -43.37
N PHE A 116 8.70 28.61 -42.25
CA PHE A 116 9.13 27.62 -41.28
C PHE A 116 9.17 28.20 -39.86
N PRO A 117 8.98 27.35 -38.84
CA PRO A 117 8.89 27.80 -37.45
C PRO A 117 10.26 28.16 -36.87
N ALA A 118 10.35 29.33 -36.24
CA ALA A 118 11.58 29.84 -35.64
C ALA A 118 12.07 28.94 -34.49
N ARG A 119 11.13 28.40 -33.69
CA ARG A 119 11.44 27.48 -32.58
C ARG A 119 12.26 26.28 -33.03
N PHE A 120 11.83 25.59 -34.09
CA PHE A 120 12.52 24.39 -34.57
C PHE A 120 13.79 24.71 -35.35
N THR A 121 13.97 25.97 -35.76
CA THR A 121 15.19 26.44 -36.42
C THR A 121 16.26 26.82 -35.39
N LEU A 122 15.87 27.52 -34.32
CA LEU A 122 16.77 27.99 -33.27
C LEU A 122 16.86 27.03 -32.06
N GLY A 123 16.12 25.92 -32.05
CA GLY A 123 16.11 24.96 -30.94
C GLY A 123 15.88 25.63 -29.58
N ASN A 124 16.70 25.26 -28.59
CA ASN A 124 16.63 25.79 -27.23
C ASN A 124 17.06 27.26 -27.11
N ASN A 125 17.66 27.82 -28.16
CA ASN A 125 18.11 29.21 -28.19
C ASN A 125 17.05 30.15 -28.77
N CYS A 126 15.86 29.62 -29.11
CA CYS A 126 14.69 30.43 -29.40
C CYS A 126 14.19 31.05 -28.09
N ILE A 127 14.44 32.35 -27.87
CA ILE A 127 13.86 33.05 -26.73
C ILE A 127 12.33 32.93 -26.76
N PHE A 128 11.72 32.85 -25.58
CA PHE A 128 10.28 32.63 -25.39
C PHE A 128 9.39 33.52 -26.28
N LEU A 129 9.85 34.74 -26.51
CA LEU A 129 9.26 35.74 -27.41
C LEU A 129 9.00 35.28 -28.85
N HIS A 130 9.75 34.30 -29.32
CA HIS A 130 9.73 33.85 -30.71
C HIS A 130 9.21 32.42 -30.87
N TYR A 131 8.73 31.80 -29.79
CA TYR A 131 8.20 30.44 -29.82
C TYR A 131 7.00 30.29 -30.77
N LYS A 132 6.16 31.32 -30.83
CA LYS A 132 5.01 31.41 -31.74
C LYS A 132 5.36 32.07 -33.08
N THR A 133 6.64 32.35 -33.35
CA THR A 133 7.07 33.00 -34.58
C THR A 133 7.31 31.97 -35.68
N VAL A 134 6.72 32.24 -36.84
CA VAL A 134 6.99 31.56 -38.10
C VAL A 134 7.64 32.59 -39.01
N VAL A 135 8.79 32.26 -39.60
CA VAL A 135 9.46 33.15 -40.55
C VAL A 135 9.09 32.73 -41.97
N ALA A 136 8.72 33.69 -42.80
CA ALA A 136 8.50 33.50 -44.23
C ALA A 136 9.73 34.02 -44.98
N ALA A 137 10.44 33.14 -45.68
CA ALA A 137 11.60 33.54 -46.49
C ALA A 137 11.15 34.11 -47.83
N GLY A 138 11.72 35.25 -48.22
CA GLY A 138 11.43 35.94 -49.48
C GLY A 138 10.14 36.75 -49.42
N HIS A 139 9.05 36.18 -49.93
CA HIS A 139 7.81 36.89 -50.24
C HIS A 139 6.60 36.27 -49.54
N ILE A 140 5.60 37.10 -49.23
CA ILE A 140 4.23 36.66 -48.92
C ILE A 140 3.33 37.19 -50.03
N TYR A 141 2.69 36.31 -50.78
CA TYR A 141 1.87 36.70 -51.93
C TYR A 141 0.46 37.12 -51.50
N TRP A 142 -0.16 38.04 -52.25
CA TRP A 142 -1.54 38.46 -52.00
C TRP A 142 -2.52 37.29 -52.08
N GLU A 143 -2.30 36.37 -53.01
CA GLU A 143 -3.11 35.16 -53.17
C GLU A 143 -2.99 34.15 -52.02
N GLN A 144 -2.00 34.31 -51.12
CA GLN A 144 -1.83 33.52 -49.90
C GLN A 144 -2.66 34.05 -48.72
N VAL A 145 -3.08 35.32 -48.78
CA VAL A 145 -3.81 35.99 -47.71
C VAL A 145 -5.26 35.48 -47.69
N LEU A 146 -5.69 34.82 -46.61
CA LEU A 146 -7.07 34.35 -46.42
C LEU A 146 -8.02 35.51 -46.06
N ALA A 147 -7.59 36.38 -45.17
CA ALA A 147 -8.37 37.49 -44.63
C ALA A 147 -7.46 38.54 -44.01
N TYR A 148 -7.98 39.75 -43.75
CA TYR A 148 -7.26 40.78 -43.01
C TYR A 148 -8.18 41.53 -42.05
N ALA A 149 -7.62 42.07 -40.97
CA ALA A 149 -8.37 42.83 -39.98
C ALA A 149 -7.65 44.18 -39.71
N PRO A 150 -8.34 45.32 -39.88
CA PRO A 150 -7.77 46.61 -39.50
C PRO A 150 -7.69 46.74 -37.97
N LEU A 151 -6.57 47.24 -37.48
CA LEU A 151 -6.37 47.62 -36.09
C LEU A 151 -6.20 49.13 -36.00
N ALA A 152 -7.07 49.76 -35.20
CA ALA A 152 -6.98 51.19 -34.95
C ALA A 152 -5.71 51.54 -34.17
N ALA A 153 -5.13 52.71 -34.45
CA ALA A 153 -4.02 53.23 -33.68
C ALA A 153 -4.51 53.57 -32.26
N ASP A 154 -3.96 52.89 -31.27
CA ASP A 154 -4.18 53.20 -29.87
C ASP A 154 -2.82 53.32 -29.16
N LYS A 155 -2.39 54.58 -29.04
CA LYS A 155 -1.12 54.94 -28.38
C LYS A 155 -1.09 54.57 -26.90
N LYS A 156 -2.25 54.31 -26.27
CA LYS A 156 -2.33 53.89 -24.86
C LYS A 156 -2.05 52.40 -24.69
N THR A 157 -2.20 51.61 -25.75
CA THR A 157 -1.99 50.15 -25.74
C THR A 157 -0.68 49.75 -26.42
N LYS A 158 0.43 50.42 -26.08
CA LYS A 158 1.76 49.92 -26.44
C LYS A 158 2.03 48.65 -25.63
N ILE A 159 1.83 47.51 -26.26
CA ILE A 159 1.96 46.20 -25.63
C ILE A 159 3.06 45.48 -26.35
N SER A 160 4.07 45.09 -25.59
CA SER A 160 5.19 44.34 -26.10
C SER A 160 4.76 42.89 -26.38
N PRO A 161 5.41 42.18 -27.31
CA PRO A 161 4.97 40.83 -27.70
C PRO A 161 4.95 39.82 -26.57
N GLU A 162 5.81 39.97 -25.55
CA GLU A 162 5.82 39.14 -24.34
C GLU A 162 4.48 39.23 -23.60
N LYS A 163 3.82 40.40 -23.67
CA LYS A 163 2.59 40.70 -22.96
C LYS A 163 1.34 40.48 -23.82
N ALA A 164 1.50 39.99 -25.06
CA ALA A 164 0.37 39.75 -25.95
C ALA A 164 -0.58 38.65 -25.44
N GLY A 165 -0.09 37.75 -24.57
CA GLY A 165 -0.91 36.76 -23.87
C GLY A 165 -1.72 37.30 -22.69
N ALA A 166 -1.47 38.55 -22.27
CA ALA A 166 -2.10 39.09 -21.07
C ALA A 166 -3.63 39.20 -21.24
N PRO A 167 -4.42 38.83 -20.21
CA PRO A 167 -5.89 38.71 -20.32
C PRO A 167 -6.60 40.04 -20.60
N TRP A 168 -5.95 41.17 -20.31
CA TRP A 168 -6.42 42.52 -20.61
C TRP A 168 -6.11 42.98 -22.03
N TYR A 169 -5.18 42.32 -22.75
CA TYR A 169 -4.95 42.59 -24.16
C TYR A 169 -5.90 41.77 -25.03
N ARG A 170 -6.95 42.45 -25.50
CA ARG A 170 -8.00 41.87 -26.35
C ARG A 170 -8.19 42.72 -27.60
N PRO A 171 -7.21 42.73 -28.54
CA PRO A 171 -7.41 43.40 -29.82
C PRO A 171 -8.65 42.83 -30.49
N THR A 172 -9.50 43.72 -31.02
CA THR A 172 -10.74 43.31 -31.70
C THR A 172 -10.46 43.12 -33.17
N PHE A 173 -10.56 41.90 -33.67
CA PHE A 173 -10.36 41.59 -35.08
C PHE A 173 -11.69 41.57 -35.82
N ARG A 174 -11.86 42.47 -36.79
CA ARG A 174 -12.97 42.44 -37.75
C ARG A 174 -12.44 41.92 -39.09
N TRP A 175 -12.38 40.60 -39.21
CA TRP A 175 -11.84 39.92 -40.39
C TRP A 175 -12.67 40.22 -41.64
N GLN A 176 -12.01 40.75 -42.67
CA GLN A 176 -12.52 40.90 -44.02
C GLN A 176 -11.90 39.81 -44.88
N LYS A 177 -12.74 39.05 -45.59
CA LYS A 177 -12.27 37.99 -46.47
C LYS A 177 -11.48 38.61 -47.64
N ASN A 178 -10.31 38.06 -47.94
CA ASN A 178 -9.62 38.38 -49.18
C ASN A 178 -10.24 37.56 -50.32
N TYR A 179 -10.82 38.23 -51.32
CA TYR A 179 -11.36 37.55 -52.49
C TYR A 179 -10.28 37.14 -53.50
N GLY A 180 -9.05 37.62 -53.34
CA GLY A 180 -7.88 37.20 -54.12
C GLY A 180 -7.20 35.92 -53.61
N TYR A 181 -7.67 35.32 -52.52
CA TYR A 181 -7.10 34.05 -52.00
C TYR A 181 -7.27 32.92 -53.03
N ASN A 182 -6.16 32.25 -53.37
CA ASN A 182 -6.12 31.13 -54.32
C ASN A 182 -6.19 29.80 -53.56
N ASP A 183 -7.41 29.36 -53.27
CA ASP A 183 -7.71 28.11 -52.55
C ASP A 183 -7.04 26.88 -53.18
N HIS A 184 -7.07 26.78 -54.51
CA HIS A 184 -6.46 25.66 -55.23
C HIS A 184 -4.94 25.57 -55.02
N ALA A 185 -4.24 26.71 -54.93
CA ALA A 185 -2.80 26.74 -54.72
C ALA A 185 -2.41 26.46 -53.27
N TYR A 186 -3.15 27.01 -52.30
CA TYR A 186 -2.72 27.04 -50.90
C TYR A 186 -3.40 26.03 -49.99
N ASP A 187 -4.63 25.56 -50.25
CA ASP A 187 -5.33 24.64 -49.33
C ASP A 187 -4.61 23.29 -49.11
N LYS A 188 -3.68 22.94 -50.01
CA LYS A 188 -2.83 21.75 -49.90
C LYS A 188 -1.38 22.08 -49.53
N ALA A 189 -1.03 23.35 -49.50
CA ALA A 189 0.30 23.80 -49.15
C ALA A 189 0.55 23.54 -47.66
N LYS A 190 1.78 23.15 -47.34
CA LYS A 190 2.23 22.94 -45.97
C LYS A 190 3.44 23.82 -45.68
N MET A 191 3.56 24.22 -44.43
CA MET A 191 4.77 24.87 -43.93
C MET A 191 5.96 23.91 -44.00
N SER A 192 7.15 24.43 -44.27
CA SER A 192 8.39 23.65 -44.13
C SER A 192 8.69 23.35 -42.65
N PRO A 193 9.39 22.24 -42.36
CA PRO A 193 9.91 22.00 -41.01
C PRO A 193 10.95 23.08 -40.64
N GLY A 194 11.39 23.10 -39.37
CA GLY A 194 12.49 23.98 -38.96
C GLY A 194 13.74 23.80 -39.83
N GLN A 195 14.50 24.89 -40.02
CA GLN A 195 15.66 24.93 -40.91
C GLN A 195 16.95 25.26 -40.11
N PRO A 196 17.52 24.33 -39.32
CA PRO A 196 18.69 24.60 -38.47
C PRO A 196 19.90 25.15 -39.24
N GLN A 197 20.06 24.78 -40.51
CA GLN A 197 21.11 25.30 -41.37
C GLN A 197 20.97 26.80 -41.66
N LEU A 198 19.80 27.40 -41.38
CA LEU A 198 19.52 28.84 -41.49
C LEU A 198 19.51 29.53 -40.12
N ALA A 199 19.82 28.82 -39.02
CA ALA A 199 19.82 29.40 -37.68
C ALA A 199 20.77 30.61 -37.59
N GLY A 200 21.99 30.45 -38.08
CA GLY A 200 22.93 31.55 -38.31
C GLY A 200 23.39 32.25 -37.03
N TYR A 201 23.72 31.48 -35.99
CA TYR A 201 24.26 32.03 -34.75
C TYR A 201 25.59 32.76 -34.95
N PRO A 202 25.85 33.86 -34.22
CA PRO A 202 27.11 34.58 -34.31
C PRO A 202 28.29 33.74 -33.80
N ASP A 203 29.50 34.01 -34.29
CA ASP A 203 30.72 33.34 -33.82
C ASP A 203 30.85 33.45 -32.30
N GLY A 204 31.13 32.32 -31.63
CA GLY A 204 31.21 32.23 -30.17
C GLY A 204 29.87 32.07 -29.44
N HIS A 205 28.74 31.98 -30.14
CA HIS A 205 27.47 31.58 -29.53
C HIS A 205 27.53 30.09 -29.10
N PRO A 206 27.06 29.71 -27.89
CA PRO A 206 27.15 28.33 -27.38
C PRO A 206 26.60 27.25 -28.35
N SER A 207 25.52 27.57 -29.06
CA SER A 207 24.91 26.67 -30.07
C SER A 207 25.81 26.32 -31.25
N ASN A 208 26.85 27.12 -31.53
CA ASN A 208 27.84 26.77 -32.55
C ASN A 208 28.76 25.64 -32.07
N GLU A 209 28.88 25.44 -30.75
CA GLU A 209 29.69 24.38 -30.13
C GLU A 209 28.87 23.12 -29.82
N GLU A 210 27.56 23.26 -29.57
CA GLU A 210 26.63 22.14 -29.31
C GLU A 210 26.58 21.12 -30.46
N SER A 211 26.79 21.56 -31.70
CA SER A 211 26.86 20.67 -32.85
C SER A 211 27.83 21.19 -33.92
N THR A 212 28.80 20.35 -34.27
CA THR A 212 29.73 20.64 -35.36
C THR A 212 29.05 20.82 -36.72
N ALA A 213 27.81 20.32 -36.90
CA ALA A 213 27.01 20.57 -38.09
C ALA A 213 26.42 21.98 -38.07
N ILE A 214 25.80 22.39 -36.96
CA ILE A 214 25.21 23.73 -36.79
C ILE A 214 26.30 24.81 -36.87
N GLY A 215 27.44 24.60 -36.21
CA GLY A 215 28.56 25.56 -36.24
C GLY A 215 29.18 25.71 -37.63
N LYS A 216 29.23 24.63 -38.44
CA LYS A 216 29.70 24.73 -39.83
C LYS A 216 28.65 25.39 -40.73
N GLU A 217 27.39 25.01 -40.61
CA GLU A 217 26.30 25.51 -41.46
C GLU A 217 25.94 26.98 -41.15
N SER A 218 26.14 27.42 -39.91
CA SER A 218 25.88 28.80 -39.48
C SER A 218 26.95 29.82 -39.92
N LEU A 219 28.04 29.39 -40.58
CA LEU A 219 29.04 30.32 -41.12
C LEU A 219 28.42 31.19 -42.24
N PRO A 220 28.74 32.50 -42.32
CA PRO A 220 28.11 33.40 -43.29
C PRO A 220 28.16 32.94 -44.75
N ALA A 221 29.24 32.28 -45.18
CA ALA A 221 29.34 31.74 -46.54
C ALA A 221 28.35 30.60 -46.79
N ASN A 222 28.13 29.74 -45.79
CA ASN A 222 27.26 28.57 -45.87
C ASN A 222 25.78 28.95 -45.68
N LEU A 223 25.50 29.97 -44.85
CA LEU A 223 24.16 30.54 -44.70
C LEU A 223 23.60 31.07 -46.02
N ARG A 224 24.45 31.72 -46.83
CA ARG A 224 24.06 32.21 -48.14
C ARG A 224 23.70 31.07 -49.07
N GLU A 225 24.57 30.06 -49.19
CA GLU A 225 24.32 28.91 -50.05
C GLU A 225 23.06 28.15 -49.61
N ALA A 226 22.89 27.90 -48.31
CA ALA A 226 21.72 27.25 -47.75
C ALA A 226 20.44 28.08 -47.99
N GLY A 227 20.52 29.40 -47.83
CA GLY A 227 19.41 30.32 -48.03
C GLY A 227 19.00 30.47 -49.50
N GLU A 228 19.96 30.62 -50.41
CA GLU A 228 19.72 30.63 -51.85
C GLU A 228 19.18 29.29 -52.34
N LEU A 229 19.66 28.17 -51.79
CA LEU A 229 19.12 26.84 -52.07
C LEU A 229 17.67 26.70 -51.58
N PHE A 230 17.39 27.13 -50.34
CA PHE A 230 16.04 27.09 -49.78
C PHE A 230 15.05 27.95 -50.59
N LEU A 231 15.44 29.19 -50.92
CA LEU A 231 14.63 30.07 -51.76
C LEU A 231 14.49 29.53 -53.19
N GLY A 232 15.54 28.97 -53.77
CA GLY A 232 15.51 28.39 -55.12
C GLY A 232 14.62 27.14 -55.23
N GLU A 233 14.61 26.29 -54.19
CA GLU A 233 13.69 25.17 -54.10
C GLU A 233 12.23 25.66 -53.96
N CYS A 234 12.00 26.73 -53.21
CA CYS A 234 10.66 27.32 -53.04
C CYS A 234 10.15 28.06 -54.30
N ASP A 235 11.00 28.80 -55.01
CA ASP A 235 10.62 29.57 -56.21
C ASP A 235 10.25 28.68 -57.40
N SER A 236 10.80 27.45 -57.44
CA SER A 236 10.46 26.47 -58.46
C SER A 236 8.97 26.06 -58.42
N PHE A 237 8.30 26.24 -57.27
CA PHE A 237 6.88 25.93 -57.05
C PHE A 237 5.93 26.95 -57.70
N THR A 238 6.33 28.22 -57.81
CA THR A 238 5.46 29.30 -58.30
C THR A 238 5.45 29.47 -59.82
N LYS A 239 6.44 28.91 -60.56
CA LYS A 239 6.52 29.05 -62.03
C LYS A 239 6.14 27.81 -62.83
N GLN A 240 5.90 26.66 -62.19
CA GLN A 240 5.59 25.42 -62.91
C GLN A 240 4.08 25.15 -62.93
N THR A 241 3.43 25.62 -63.99
CA THR A 241 2.07 25.21 -64.36
C THR A 241 1.96 23.68 -64.35
N CYS A 242 0.96 23.16 -63.64
CA CYS A 242 0.70 21.74 -63.47
C CYS A 242 0.44 21.04 -64.81
N HIS A 243 1.47 20.52 -65.47
CA HIS A 243 1.30 19.53 -66.52
C HIS A 243 1.31 18.11 -65.95
N ALA A 244 0.09 17.56 -65.90
CA ALA A 244 -0.30 16.16 -65.96
C ALA A 244 0.83 15.12 -65.94
N THR A 245 1.28 14.69 -64.77
CA THR A 245 1.51 13.27 -64.48
C THR A 245 1.31 13.03 -62.99
N GLY A 246 0.27 12.28 -62.62
CA GLY A 246 -0.14 12.04 -61.23
C GLY A 246 0.85 11.19 -60.43
N LYS A 247 1.95 11.80 -59.98
CA LYS A 247 2.80 11.29 -58.90
C LYS A 247 3.05 12.42 -57.89
N PRO A 248 2.81 12.21 -56.58
CA PRO A 248 3.20 13.19 -55.57
C PRO A 248 4.73 13.32 -55.59
N LEU A 249 5.23 14.54 -55.78
CA LEU A 249 6.64 14.85 -55.61
C LEU A 249 6.95 14.97 -54.10
N PRO A 250 8.09 14.43 -53.64
CA PRO A 250 8.47 14.42 -52.24
C PRO A 250 8.92 15.82 -51.76
N PRO A 251 8.87 16.09 -50.45
CA PRO A 251 9.37 17.33 -49.85
C PRO A 251 10.83 17.60 -50.28
N CYS A 252 11.16 18.89 -50.42
CA CYS A 252 12.51 19.45 -50.55
C CYS A 252 13.58 18.51 -49.97
N LYS A 253 14.47 18.00 -50.82
CA LYS A 253 15.39 16.90 -50.53
C LYS A 253 16.57 17.36 -49.64
N GLY A 254 16.28 17.76 -48.42
CA GLY A 254 17.25 17.69 -47.33
C GLY A 254 17.47 16.23 -46.96
N ARG A 255 18.65 15.68 -47.25
CA ARG A 255 19.04 14.34 -46.77
C ARG A 255 18.89 14.31 -45.24
N ASN A 256 17.97 13.48 -44.73
CA ASN A 256 17.92 13.07 -43.34
C ASN A 256 19.28 12.44 -42.95
N ARG A 257 20.20 13.27 -42.46
CA ARG A 257 21.28 12.81 -41.59
C ARG A 257 20.79 13.00 -40.17
N HIS A 258 20.80 11.90 -39.43
CA HIS A 258 20.58 11.85 -37.98
C HIS A 258 21.34 12.99 -37.31
N CYS A 259 20.63 13.97 -36.76
CA CYS A 259 21.08 14.87 -35.68
C CYS A 259 19.91 15.79 -35.31
N MET A 260 19.03 15.35 -34.41
CA MET A 260 18.53 16.14 -33.27
C MET A 260 17.98 15.15 -32.23
N PRO A 261 18.23 15.38 -30.93
CA PRO A 261 17.59 14.61 -29.87
C PRO A 261 16.09 14.89 -29.95
N LYS A 262 15.28 13.84 -29.89
CA LYS A 262 13.82 13.97 -29.86
C LYS A 262 13.45 14.77 -28.60
N MET A 263 12.75 15.89 -28.77
CA MET A 263 12.03 16.49 -27.64
C MET A 263 11.16 15.40 -27.01
N GLN A 264 11.33 15.18 -25.70
CA GLN A 264 10.58 14.19 -24.96
C GLN A 264 9.08 14.51 -25.10
N PHE A 265 8.39 13.69 -25.89
CA PHE A 265 6.97 13.82 -26.11
C PHE A 265 6.25 13.41 -24.82
N ILE A 266 5.75 14.38 -24.06
CA ILE A 266 4.80 14.11 -22.97
C ILE A 266 3.47 13.70 -23.62
N PRO A 267 2.97 12.48 -23.40
CA PRO A 267 1.66 12.07 -23.90
C PRO A 267 0.59 13.07 -23.46
N GLU A 268 -0.29 13.48 -24.39
CA GLU A 268 -1.33 14.50 -24.15
C GLU A 268 -2.24 14.13 -22.96
N GLU A 269 -2.47 12.82 -22.77
CA GLU A 269 -3.22 12.24 -21.64
C GLU A 269 -2.58 12.44 -20.26
N LEU A 270 -1.28 12.75 -20.19
CA LEU A 270 -0.57 13.05 -18.95
C LEU A 270 -0.39 14.55 -18.71
N ARG A 271 -0.88 15.40 -19.62
CA ARG A 271 -0.84 16.86 -19.45
C ARG A 271 -2.03 17.34 -18.63
N ILE A 272 -1.79 18.29 -17.73
CA ILE A 272 -2.86 19.07 -17.10
C ILE A 272 -3.37 20.04 -18.16
N SER A 273 -4.66 19.99 -18.49
CA SER A 273 -5.21 20.84 -19.53
C SER A 273 -5.25 22.31 -19.10
N ASP A 274 -5.15 23.23 -20.06
CA ASP A 274 -5.30 24.67 -19.79
C ASP A 274 -6.67 24.98 -19.16
N ASN A 275 -7.72 24.26 -19.54
CA ASN A 275 -9.06 24.41 -18.96
C ASN A 275 -9.08 24.05 -17.47
N GLU A 276 -8.44 22.94 -17.07
CA GLU A 276 -8.32 22.58 -15.65
C GLU A 276 -7.52 23.64 -14.86
N THR A 277 -6.51 24.23 -15.50
CA THR A 277 -5.74 25.32 -14.91
C THR A 277 -6.61 26.58 -14.71
N VAL A 278 -7.51 26.86 -15.66
CA VAL A 278 -8.49 27.97 -15.57
C VAL A 278 -9.50 27.73 -14.46
N ASP A 279 -10.00 26.50 -14.29
CA ASP A 279 -10.92 26.15 -13.21
C ASP A 279 -10.25 26.31 -11.83
N ILE A 280 -9.00 25.90 -11.70
CA ILE A 280 -8.22 26.11 -10.47
C ILE A 280 -8.00 27.60 -10.20
N LYS A 281 -7.68 28.41 -11.22
CA LYS A 281 -7.61 29.88 -11.07
C LYS A 281 -8.94 30.47 -10.62
N LYS A 282 -10.06 29.95 -11.13
CA LYS A 282 -11.40 30.37 -10.71
C LYS A 282 -11.65 29.99 -9.25
N TYR A 283 -11.21 28.82 -8.80
CA TYR A 283 -11.30 28.41 -7.39
C TYR A 283 -10.45 29.32 -6.49
N ILE A 284 -9.19 29.59 -6.85
CA ILE A 284 -8.32 30.51 -6.10
C ILE A 284 -8.93 31.92 -6.03
N SER A 285 -9.44 32.43 -7.15
CA SER A 285 -10.00 33.80 -7.19
C SER A 285 -11.39 33.94 -6.57
N SER A 286 -12.15 32.86 -6.43
CA SER A 286 -13.50 32.84 -5.80
C SER A 286 -13.47 32.42 -4.33
N ALA A 287 -12.34 31.89 -3.86
CA ALA A 287 -12.11 31.58 -2.46
C ALA A 287 -11.86 32.88 -1.68
N GLU A 288 -12.85 33.27 -0.89
CA GLU A 288 -12.77 34.43 0.00
C GLU A 288 -11.87 34.15 1.22
N SER A 289 -11.62 32.88 1.53
CA SER A 289 -10.77 32.41 2.63
C SER A 289 -10.00 31.12 2.26
N SER A 290 -8.92 30.85 3.02
CA SER A 290 -8.12 29.63 2.89
C SER A 290 -8.96 28.36 3.08
N ASP A 291 -9.92 28.36 4.02
CA ASP A 291 -10.81 27.23 4.25
C ASP A 291 -11.76 26.96 3.09
N LYS A 292 -12.31 28.03 2.50
CA LYS A 292 -13.16 27.89 1.31
C LYS A 292 -12.33 27.35 0.14
N LEU A 293 -11.08 27.81 0.00
CA LEU A 293 -10.14 27.27 -0.98
C LEU A 293 -9.87 25.78 -0.74
N ASN A 294 -9.52 25.38 0.49
CA ASN A 294 -9.25 23.99 0.85
C ASN A 294 -10.47 23.09 0.63
N LYS A 295 -11.67 23.56 0.98
CA LYS A 295 -12.92 22.83 0.74
C LYS A 295 -13.23 22.67 -0.74
N MET A 296 -12.98 23.71 -1.54
CA MET A 296 -13.15 23.68 -3.00
C MET A 296 -12.10 22.79 -3.67
N LEU A 297 -10.84 22.85 -3.25
CA LEU A 297 -9.76 21.99 -3.73
C LEU A 297 -10.02 20.53 -3.35
N GLY A 298 -10.44 20.24 -2.12
CA GLY A 298 -10.81 18.90 -1.70
C GLY A 298 -12.04 18.37 -2.43
N ALA A 299 -13.03 19.21 -2.74
CA ALA A 299 -14.16 18.82 -3.59
C ALA A 299 -13.73 18.53 -5.04
N SER A 300 -12.82 19.34 -5.59
CA SER A 300 -12.25 19.15 -6.93
C SER A 300 -11.40 17.89 -7.00
N ALA A 301 -10.52 17.64 -6.02
CA ALA A 301 -9.74 16.42 -5.92
C ALA A 301 -10.63 15.17 -5.85
N ARG A 302 -11.70 15.19 -5.04
CA ARG A 302 -12.70 14.09 -5.00
C ARG A 302 -13.46 13.93 -6.32
N ALA A 303 -13.78 15.02 -7.01
CA ALA A 303 -14.42 14.96 -8.32
C ALA A 303 -13.49 14.34 -9.38
N PHE A 304 -12.22 14.75 -9.36
CA PHE A 304 -11.18 14.20 -10.22
C PHE A 304 -10.92 12.72 -9.92
N SER A 305 -10.67 12.36 -8.66
CA SER A 305 -10.48 10.97 -8.20
C SER A 305 -11.61 10.07 -8.70
N ARG A 306 -12.87 10.52 -8.62
CA ARG A 306 -14.02 9.77 -9.17
C ARG A 306 -14.03 9.70 -10.69
N ALA A 307 -13.64 10.76 -11.40
CA ALA A 307 -13.58 10.77 -12.85
C ALA A 307 -12.46 9.87 -13.38
N GLU A 308 -11.29 9.93 -12.74
CA GLU A 308 -10.13 9.14 -13.07
C GLU A 308 -10.33 7.66 -12.74
N HIS A 309 -10.95 7.37 -11.59
CA HIS A 309 -11.33 6.00 -11.25
C HIS A 309 -12.30 5.42 -12.30
N ARG A 310 -13.28 6.21 -12.78
CA ARG A 310 -14.14 5.79 -13.91
C ARG A 310 -13.33 5.54 -15.18
N ARG A 311 -12.43 6.45 -15.54
CA ARG A 311 -11.54 6.30 -16.70
C ARG A 311 -10.72 5.02 -16.61
N LEU A 312 -10.11 4.74 -15.45
CA LEU A 312 -9.34 3.52 -15.22
C LEU A 312 -10.20 2.27 -15.26
N THR A 313 -11.41 2.31 -14.69
CA THR A 313 -12.38 1.21 -14.77
C THR A 313 -12.70 0.89 -16.24
N ASP A 314 -13.02 1.91 -17.04
CA ASP A 314 -13.41 1.77 -18.44
C ASP A 314 -12.23 1.29 -19.30
N LEU A 315 -11.04 1.85 -19.06
CA LEU A 315 -9.82 1.50 -19.79
C LEU A 315 -9.40 0.04 -19.53
N LEU A 316 -9.68 -0.45 -18.33
CA LEU A 316 -9.37 -1.81 -17.90
C LEU A 316 -10.52 -2.82 -18.14
N ASP A 317 -11.63 -2.37 -18.73
CA ASP A 317 -12.80 -3.20 -19.08
C ASP A 317 -13.41 -3.94 -17.90
N ILE A 318 -13.35 -3.34 -16.71
CA ILE A 318 -13.94 -3.94 -15.52
C ILE A 318 -15.45 -3.70 -15.58
N ASP A 319 -16.20 -4.74 -15.98
CA ASP A 319 -17.66 -4.71 -16.03
C ASP A 319 -18.24 -4.56 -14.62
N ARG A 320 -18.65 -3.31 -14.29
CA ARG A 320 -19.30 -2.96 -13.02
C ARG A 320 -20.62 -3.70 -12.77
N SER A 321 -21.24 -4.25 -13.81
CA SER A 321 -22.50 -4.99 -13.71
C SER A 321 -22.29 -6.50 -13.57
N ALA A 322 -21.19 -7.03 -14.10
CA ALA A 322 -20.80 -8.42 -13.93
C ALA A 322 -20.09 -8.68 -12.60
N SER A 323 -19.45 -7.67 -11.99
CA SER A 323 -18.94 -7.79 -10.63
C SER A 323 -20.10 -7.73 -9.62
N ASN A 324 -20.80 -8.86 -9.47
CA ASN A 324 -21.58 -9.13 -8.26
C ASN A 324 -20.59 -9.32 -7.11
N LEU A 325 -20.03 -8.20 -6.63
CA LEU A 325 -19.06 -8.07 -5.56
C LEU A 325 -19.60 -8.74 -4.29
N GLN A 326 -19.37 -10.04 -4.15
CA GLN A 326 -19.59 -10.76 -2.91
C GLN A 326 -18.37 -10.53 -2.00
N PRO A 327 -18.56 -10.18 -0.72
CA PRO A 327 -17.47 -10.07 0.23
C PRO A 327 -16.65 -11.37 0.27
N PHE A 328 -15.33 -11.25 0.44
CA PHE A 328 -14.39 -12.39 0.49
C PHE A 328 -14.83 -13.53 1.43
N ASP A 329 -15.48 -13.18 2.55
CA ASP A 329 -16.04 -14.14 3.51
C ASP A 329 -17.13 -15.04 2.91
N GLU A 330 -17.94 -14.49 1.99
CA GLU A 330 -19.03 -15.21 1.32
C GLU A 330 -18.47 -16.17 0.26
N ILE A 331 -17.39 -15.79 -0.42
CA ILE A 331 -16.62 -16.66 -1.33
C ILE A 331 -16.01 -17.85 -0.57
N ARG A 332 -15.33 -17.58 0.55
CA ARG A 332 -14.80 -18.63 1.46
C ARG A 332 -15.90 -19.54 1.98
N LYS A 333 -17.03 -18.96 2.37
CA LYS A 333 -18.21 -19.69 2.83
C LYS A 333 -18.78 -20.57 1.72
N ASN A 334 -18.97 -20.05 0.51
CA ASN A 334 -19.48 -20.79 -0.64
C ASN A 334 -18.53 -21.93 -1.06
N LEU A 335 -17.22 -21.70 -1.03
CA LEU A 335 -16.21 -22.75 -1.25
C LEU A 335 -16.30 -23.83 -0.18
N LYS A 336 -16.32 -23.44 1.10
CA LYS A 336 -16.45 -24.36 2.24
C LYS A 336 -17.77 -25.13 2.21
N GLU A 337 -18.88 -24.47 1.89
CA GLU A 337 -20.21 -25.07 1.77
C GLU A 337 -20.33 -25.98 0.56
N TRP A 338 -19.78 -25.61 -0.59
CA TRP A 338 -19.75 -26.47 -1.78
C TRP A 338 -18.95 -27.75 -1.49
N ILE A 339 -17.77 -27.60 -0.88
CA ILE A 339 -16.90 -28.69 -0.44
C ILE A 339 -17.61 -29.56 0.60
N VAL A 340 -18.28 -28.99 1.61
CA VAL A 340 -19.03 -29.75 2.62
C VAL A 340 -20.26 -30.43 2.01
N LYS A 341 -20.92 -29.81 1.03
CA LYS A 341 -22.12 -30.33 0.36
C LYS A 341 -21.78 -31.47 -0.60
N HIS A 342 -20.67 -31.38 -1.32
CA HIS A 342 -20.25 -32.38 -2.30
C HIS A 342 -19.22 -33.39 -1.74
N GLY A 343 -18.55 -33.06 -0.63
CA GLY A 343 -17.72 -33.97 0.16
C GLY A 343 -18.52 -34.94 1.05
N LYS A 344 -19.85 -34.79 1.13
CA LYS A 344 -20.77 -35.69 1.84
C LYS A 344 -21.04 -37.01 1.07
N SER A 345 -19.97 -37.73 0.73
CA SER A 345 -19.99 -39.20 0.63
C SER A 345 -18.55 -39.73 0.63
N ILE A 346 -17.80 -39.49 1.70
CA ILE A 346 -16.61 -40.29 2.00
C ILE A 346 -17.11 -41.41 2.91
N GLY A 347 -17.16 -42.63 2.38
CA GLY A 347 -17.57 -43.79 3.16
C GLY A 347 -17.55 -45.09 2.35
N ILE A 348 -17.32 -46.21 3.03
CA ILE A 348 -17.11 -47.56 2.48
C ILE A 348 -18.26 -48.07 1.60
N ASP A 349 -19.41 -47.39 1.60
CA ASP A 349 -20.59 -47.68 0.78
C ASP A 349 -20.32 -47.70 -0.75
N ARG A 350 -19.14 -47.26 -1.21
CA ARG A 350 -18.72 -47.27 -2.63
C ARG A 350 -17.80 -48.41 -3.05
N LEU A 351 -17.26 -49.23 -2.13
CA LEU A 351 -16.51 -50.44 -2.50
C LEU A 351 -17.43 -51.42 -3.25
N SER A 352 -17.19 -51.58 -4.56
CA SER A 352 -17.93 -52.48 -5.45
C SER A 352 -17.93 -53.93 -4.95
N ILE A 353 -16.88 -54.31 -4.20
CA ILE A 353 -16.70 -55.62 -3.57
C ILE A 353 -17.80 -55.90 -2.52
N LEU A 354 -18.26 -54.88 -1.78
CA LEU A 354 -19.30 -55.03 -0.75
C LEU A 354 -20.73 -54.84 -1.30
N LYS A 355 -20.92 -54.17 -2.45
CA LYS A 355 -22.24 -54.13 -3.10
C LYS A 355 -22.72 -55.50 -3.58
N GLY A 356 -21.79 -56.42 -3.86
CA GLY A 356 -22.10 -57.84 -4.09
C GLY A 356 -22.63 -58.53 -2.81
N ALA A 357 -21.98 -58.31 -1.67
CA ALA A 357 -22.36 -58.90 -0.38
C ALA A 357 -23.60 -58.25 0.27
N ARG A 358 -23.85 -56.95 0.05
CA ARG A 358 -25.03 -56.23 0.56
C ARG A 358 -26.32 -56.61 -0.16
N LYS A 359 -26.23 -57.08 -1.41
CA LYS A 359 -27.37 -57.71 -2.11
C LYS A 359 -27.78 -59.06 -1.50
N MET A 360 -26.90 -59.73 -0.75
CA MET A 360 -27.20 -60.99 -0.05
C MET A 360 -27.87 -60.80 1.32
N THR A 361 -27.86 -59.60 1.89
CA THR A 361 -28.54 -59.32 3.17
C THR A 361 -29.70 -58.35 2.91
N GLY A 362 -30.81 -58.88 2.40
CA GLY A 362 -32.10 -58.19 2.28
C GLY A 362 -32.75 -57.84 3.63
N LEU A 363 -31.98 -57.28 4.55
CA LEU A 363 -32.40 -56.81 5.88
C LEU A 363 -31.65 -55.50 6.18
N GLY A 364 -32.22 -54.37 5.77
CA GLY A 364 -31.81 -53.05 6.27
C GLY A 364 -31.96 -51.87 5.31
N GLY A 365 -33.19 -51.38 5.13
CA GLY A 365 -33.48 -50.02 4.67
C GLY A 365 -34.31 -49.27 5.71
N ASN A 366 -33.66 -48.31 6.40
CA ASN A 366 -34.18 -47.15 7.14
C ASN A 366 -35.31 -47.32 8.19
N MET A 367 -34.94 -47.19 9.47
CA MET A 367 -35.83 -46.75 10.56
C MET A 367 -35.66 -45.25 10.83
N PRO A 368 -36.75 -44.56 11.22
CA PRO A 368 -36.69 -43.63 12.34
C PRO A 368 -37.68 -44.01 13.47
N LYS A 369 -37.09 -44.27 14.64
CA LYS A 369 -37.50 -43.91 16.01
C LYS A 369 -39.00 -43.87 16.34
N SER A 370 -39.56 -45.01 16.76
CA SER A 370 -40.34 -45.05 18.02
C SER A 370 -40.24 -46.44 18.65
N LEU A 371 -39.25 -46.57 19.54
CA LEU A 371 -38.98 -47.75 20.34
C LEU A 371 -40.04 -47.87 21.43
N GLY A 372 -40.91 -48.87 21.30
CA GLY A 372 -41.91 -49.16 22.28
C GLY A 372 -42.32 -50.62 22.17
N LYS A 373 -41.60 -51.45 22.94
CA LYS A 373 -42.10 -52.67 23.58
C LYS A 373 -42.07 -54.00 22.82
N PHE A 374 -41.26 -54.89 23.42
CA PHE A 374 -41.29 -56.35 23.44
C PHE A 374 -40.87 -57.05 22.14
N GLY A 375 -39.94 -58.01 22.15
CA GLY A 375 -39.75 -59.02 23.16
C GLY A 375 -40.56 -60.26 22.78
N LYS A 376 -39.83 -61.28 22.29
CA LYS A 376 -40.18 -62.71 22.25
C LYS A 376 -41.14 -63.22 21.14
N VAL A 377 -40.55 -64.05 20.29
CA VAL A 377 -40.95 -65.46 19.99
C VAL A 377 -42.24 -65.74 19.18
N MET A 378 -42.00 -66.31 17.98
CA MET A 378 -42.77 -67.30 17.17
C MET A 378 -44.18 -66.99 16.59
N MET A 379 -44.27 -66.93 15.25
CA MET A 379 -45.07 -67.78 14.33
C MET A 379 -45.18 -67.11 12.93
N PRO A 380 -45.16 -67.85 11.80
CA PRO A 380 -45.31 -67.29 10.45
C PRO A 380 -46.78 -67.14 10.06
N GLY A 381 -47.15 -65.98 9.52
CA GLY A 381 -48.49 -65.73 8.99
C GLY A 381 -48.87 -64.24 9.01
N VAL A 382 -49.50 -63.79 7.92
CA VAL A 382 -49.98 -62.42 7.62
C VAL A 382 -48.97 -61.51 6.88
N MET A 383 -47.68 -61.49 7.24
CA MET A 383 -46.74 -60.61 6.51
C MET A 383 -46.32 -61.12 5.13
N ASP A 384 -46.26 -62.44 4.92
CA ASP A 384 -45.99 -63.04 3.59
C ASP A 384 -47.15 -62.79 2.60
N VAL A 385 -48.38 -62.71 3.13
CA VAL A 385 -49.59 -62.40 2.36
C VAL A 385 -49.59 -60.93 1.90
N ILE A 386 -49.05 -60.02 2.73
CA ILE A 386 -48.97 -58.59 2.41
C ILE A 386 -47.81 -58.31 1.43
N ALA A 387 -46.69 -59.02 1.54
CA ALA A 387 -45.58 -58.94 0.59
C ALA A 387 -45.97 -59.49 -0.79
N ALA A 388 -46.67 -60.63 -0.85
CA ALA A 388 -47.17 -61.20 -2.10
C ALA A 388 -48.23 -60.29 -2.76
N ALA A 389 -49.11 -59.65 -1.98
CA ALA A 389 -50.09 -58.69 -2.50
C ALA A 389 -49.43 -57.45 -3.13
N TYR A 390 -48.32 -56.99 -2.56
CA TYR A 390 -47.54 -55.86 -3.10
C TYR A 390 -46.78 -56.24 -4.38
N GLU A 391 -46.16 -57.42 -4.45
CA GLU A 391 -45.50 -57.92 -5.67
C GLU A 391 -46.50 -58.16 -6.81
N THR A 392 -47.70 -58.64 -6.49
CA THR A 392 -48.79 -58.80 -7.47
C THR A 392 -49.21 -57.42 -8.01
N HIS A 393 -49.32 -56.40 -7.15
CA HIS A 393 -49.65 -55.04 -7.60
C HIS A 393 -48.58 -54.47 -8.55
N VAL A 394 -47.30 -54.64 -8.24
CA VAL A 394 -46.19 -54.13 -9.07
C VAL A 394 -46.11 -54.87 -10.42
N ALA A 395 -46.34 -56.19 -10.43
CA ALA A 395 -46.33 -57.00 -11.66
C ALA A 395 -47.44 -56.61 -12.67
N PHE A 396 -48.57 -56.06 -12.20
CA PHE A 396 -49.65 -55.56 -13.04
C PHE A 396 -49.56 -54.07 -13.38
N ALA A 397 -48.77 -53.29 -12.64
CA ALA A 397 -48.59 -51.85 -12.87
C ALA A 397 -47.47 -51.53 -13.89
N GLU A 398 -46.53 -52.45 -14.13
CA GLU A 398 -45.46 -52.31 -15.11
C GLU A 398 -45.70 -53.22 -16.34
N ASP A 399 -45.19 -52.80 -17.50
CA ASP A 399 -45.36 -53.50 -18.79
C ASP A 399 -44.44 -54.73 -18.88
N LYS A 400 -44.77 -55.76 -18.09
CA LYS A 400 -44.06 -57.06 -18.05
C LYS A 400 -44.79 -58.14 -18.85
N SER A 401 -44.05 -59.20 -19.21
CA SER A 401 -44.56 -60.29 -20.04
C SER A 401 -45.72 -61.04 -19.35
N ILE A 402 -46.56 -61.71 -20.15
CA ILE A 402 -47.73 -62.47 -19.67
C ILE A 402 -47.31 -63.57 -18.67
N LEU A 403 -46.09 -64.12 -18.83
CA LEU A 403 -45.54 -65.10 -17.90
C LEU A 403 -45.14 -64.51 -16.54
N ASP A 404 -44.56 -63.31 -16.51
CA ASP A 404 -44.20 -62.63 -15.24
C ASP A 404 -45.46 -62.27 -14.43
N ARG A 405 -46.55 -61.90 -15.11
CA ARG A 405 -47.86 -61.65 -14.49
C ARG A 405 -48.51 -62.95 -13.98
N ALA A 406 -48.33 -64.06 -14.69
CA ALA A 406 -48.81 -65.37 -14.25
C ALA A 406 -48.02 -65.90 -13.03
N ALA A 407 -46.69 -65.75 -13.03
CA ALA A 407 -45.83 -66.18 -11.92
C ALA A 407 -46.12 -65.42 -10.61
N ALA A 408 -46.43 -64.13 -10.69
CA ALA A 408 -46.84 -63.33 -9.53
C ALA A 408 -48.18 -63.81 -8.95
N LEU A 409 -49.14 -64.17 -9.81
CA LEU A 409 -50.45 -64.71 -9.42
C LEU A 409 -50.38 -66.12 -8.82
N THR A 410 -49.46 -66.95 -9.31
CA THR A 410 -49.32 -68.34 -8.87
C THR A 410 -48.45 -68.54 -7.64
N SER A 411 -47.74 -67.49 -7.20
CA SER A 411 -46.91 -67.48 -5.97
C SER A 411 -47.67 -67.86 -4.68
N TRP A 412 -49.01 -67.81 -4.72
CA TRP A 412 -49.90 -68.15 -3.60
C TRP A 412 -50.17 -69.66 -3.45
N LEU A 413 -49.77 -70.49 -4.42
CA LEU A 413 -49.97 -71.94 -4.42
C LEU A 413 -48.61 -72.65 -4.38
N PRO A 414 -48.24 -73.35 -3.28
CA PRO A 414 -46.92 -73.94 -3.09
C PRO A 414 -46.43 -74.82 -4.25
N LEU A 415 -47.34 -75.59 -4.85
CA LEU A 415 -47.05 -76.49 -5.99
C LEU A 415 -46.74 -75.76 -7.31
N VAL A 416 -47.14 -74.51 -7.46
CA VAL A 416 -47.01 -73.77 -8.73
C VAL A 416 -45.73 -72.93 -8.74
N ARG A 417 -45.19 -72.58 -7.57
CA ARG A 417 -44.00 -71.73 -7.42
C ARG A 417 -42.76 -72.32 -8.10
N CYS A 418 -42.41 -73.58 -7.81
CA CYS A 418 -41.28 -74.26 -8.45
C CYS A 418 -41.46 -74.39 -9.97
N ALA A 419 -42.69 -74.65 -10.44
CA ALA A 419 -42.99 -74.83 -11.86
C ALA A 419 -42.94 -73.51 -12.65
N THR A 420 -43.38 -72.40 -12.04
CA THR A 420 -43.36 -71.08 -12.70
C THR A 420 -42.01 -70.40 -12.63
N GLU A 421 -41.23 -70.59 -11.55
CA GLU A 421 -39.82 -70.17 -11.50
C GLU A 421 -39.01 -70.92 -12.58
N PHE A 422 -39.25 -72.23 -12.76
CA PHE A 422 -38.64 -72.99 -13.85
C PHE A 422 -39.04 -72.50 -15.25
N ALA A 423 -40.31 -72.17 -15.47
CA ALA A 423 -40.78 -71.65 -16.76
C ALA A 423 -40.22 -70.25 -17.08
N ALA A 424 -40.09 -69.37 -16.07
CA ALA A 424 -39.50 -68.04 -16.23
C ALA A 424 -37.99 -68.09 -16.51
N ASP A 425 -37.27 -69.04 -15.92
CA ASP A 425 -35.83 -69.25 -16.15
C ASP A 425 -35.54 -69.89 -17.53
N VAL A 426 -36.48 -70.63 -18.11
CA VAL A 426 -36.38 -71.14 -19.49
C VAL A 426 -36.44 -70.00 -20.51
N GLU A 427 -37.23 -68.95 -20.24
CA GLU A 427 -37.43 -67.83 -21.16
C GLU A 427 -36.26 -66.82 -21.16
N LYS A 428 -35.52 -66.70 -20.04
CA LYS A 428 -34.35 -65.81 -19.91
C LYS A 428 -33.03 -66.38 -20.46
N GLY A 429 -33.08 -67.55 -21.09
CA GLY A 429 -31.93 -68.23 -21.66
C GLY A 429 -31.23 -69.11 -20.62
N TRP A 430 -31.29 -70.43 -20.84
CA TRP A 430 -30.74 -71.44 -19.94
C TRP A 430 -29.25 -71.24 -19.63
N ASP A 431 -28.94 -70.95 -18.37
CA ASP A 431 -27.61 -71.18 -17.81
C ASP A 431 -27.47 -72.69 -17.52
N LYS A 432 -26.52 -73.37 -18.20
CA LYS A 432 -26.40 -74.85 -18.26
C LYS A 432 -26.08 -75.53 -16.91
N THR A 433 -26.03 -74.78 -15.81
CA THR A 433 -25.46 -75.23 -14.54
C THR A 433 -26.48 -75.69 -13.48
N ARG A 434 -27.81 -75.63 -13.71
CA ARG A 434 -28.80 -75.95 -12.64
C ARG A 434 -30.02 -76.84 -12.98
N PRO A 435 -29.97 -77.84 -13.89
CA PRO A 435 -31.12 -78.73 -14.11
C PRO A 435 -31.49 -79.56 -12.87
N PHE A 436 -30.51 -79.85 -12.00
CA PHE A 436 -30.72 -80.63 -10.78
C PHE A 436 -31.43 -79.87 -9.66
N ASP A 437 -31.26 -78.55 -9.57
CA ASP A 437 -31.87 -77.74 -8.50
C ASP A 437 -33.37 -77.51 -8.75
N ALA A 438 -33.74 -77.32 -10.03
CA ALA A 438 -35.13 -77.27 -10.46
C ALA A 438 -35.82 -78.63 -10.33
N LEU A 439 -35.14 -79.73 -10.70
CA LEU A 439 -35.65 -81.07 -10.52
C LEU A 439 -35.84 -81.41 -9.04
N ALA A 440 -34.90 -81.03 -8.17
CA ALA A 440 -35.00 -81.24 -6.72
C ALA A 440 -36.12 -80.40 -6.08
N CYS A 441 -36.36 -79.17 -6.56
CA CYS A 441 -37.51 -78.32 -6.19
C CYS A 441 -38.83 -79.06 -6.44
N VAL A 442 -39.02 -79.52 -7.68
CA VAL A 442 -40.25 -80.17 -8.13
C VAL A 442 -40.44 -81.53 -7.46
N VAL A 443 -39.36 -82.30 -7.30
CA VAL A 443 -39.41 -83.61 -6.63
C VAL A 443 -39.66 -83.46 -5.13
N GLY A 444 -39.06 -82.47 -4.46
CA GLY A 444 -39.32 -82.14 -3.06
C GLY A 444 -40.79 -81.81 -2.81
N ASP A 445 -41.33 -80.91 -3.63
CA ASP A 445 -42.75 -80.50 -3.59
C ASP A 445 -43.70 -81.68 -3.86
N ILE A 446 -43.44 -82.52 -4.87
CA ILE A 446 -44.28 -83.69 -5.15
C ILE A 446 -44.24 -84.69 -3.99
N LEU A 447 -43.06 -84.94 -3.41
CA LEU A 447 -42.90 -85.89 -2.32
C LEU A 447 -43.58 -85.43 -1.02
N LEU A 448 -43.64 -84.12 -0.77
CA LEU A 448 -44.35 -83.51 0.37
C LEU A 448 -45.85 -83.84 0.41
N PHE A 449 -46.48 -84.14 -0.73
CA PHE A 449 -47.90 -84.53 -0.83
C PHE A 449 -48.11 -86.05 -0.90
N THR A 450 -47.07 -86.85 -0.68
CA THR A 450 -47.15 -88.33 -0.64
C THR A 450 -46.81 -88.86 0.76
N ALA A 451 -46.98 -90.16 0.98
CA ALA A 451 -46.53 -90.82 2.22
C ALA A 451 -45.00 -90.71 2.45
N TYR A 452 -44.23 -90.24 1.46
CA TYR A 452 -42.81 -89.95 1.54
C TYR A 452 -42.48 -88.50 1.92
N ALA A 453 -43.43 -87.75 2.49
CA ALA A 453 -43.24 -86.38 2.93
C ALA A 453 -41.96 -86.11 3.77
N PRO A 454 -41.47 -87.01 4.65
CA PRO A 454 -40.20 -86.81 5.34
C PRO A 454 -38.98 -86.74 4.40
N VAL A 455 -39.03 -87.46 3.28
CA VAL A 455 -37.99 -87.41 2.24
C VAL A 455 -38.09 -86.12 1.43
N GLY A 456 -39.30 -85.67 1.12
CA GLY A 456 -39.54 -84.35 0.52
C GLY A 456 -38.99 -83.21 1.38
N MET A 457 -39.28 -83.22 2.69
CA MET A 457 -38.69 -82.25 3.64
C MET A 457 -37.17 -82.34 3.70
N ALA A 458 -36.57 -83.53 3.67
CA ALA A 458 -35.12 -83.69 3.69
C ALA A 458 -34.45 -83.16 2.40
N ILE A 459 -35.11 -83.29 1.25
CA ILE A 459 -34.65 -82.75 -0.03
C ILE A 459 -34.72 -81.23 -0.02
N ASP A 460 -35.81 -80.63 0.49
CA ASP A 460 -35.92 -79.18 0.63
C ASP A 460 -34.95 -78.61 1.66
N LEU A 461 -34.76 -79.29 2.80
CA LEU A 461 -33.77 -78.87 3.80
C LEU A 461 -32.34 -78.97 3.26
N GLY A 462 -32.05 -80.04 2.51
CA GLY A 462 -30.76 -80.24 1.85
C GLY A 462 -30.50 -79.16 0.80
N ARG A 463 -31.51 -78.84 -0.01
CA ARG A 463 -31.44 -77.78 -1.02
C ARG A 463 -31.20 -76.40 -0.40
N GLU A 464 -31.84 -76.10 0.73
CA GLU A 464 -31.63 -74.83 1.41
C GLU A 464 -30.25 -74.74 2.10
N LEU A 465 -29.72 -75.87 2.58
CA LEU A 465 -28.34 -75.98 3.03
C LEU A 465 -27.33 -75.83 1.88
N PHE A 466 -27.61 -76.35 0.68
CA PHE A 466 -26.75 -76.19 -0.49
C PHE A 466 -26.80 -74.78 -1.08
N LYS A 467 -27.95 -74.09 -1.01
CA LYS A 467 -28.08 -72.67 -1.42
C LYS A 467 -27.37 -71.71 -0.47
N THR A 468 -27.26 -72.06 0.81
CA THR A 468 -26.52 -71.25 1.80
C THR A 468 -25.01 -71.49 1.79
N ALA A 469 -24.53 -72.62 1.26
CA ALA A 469 -23.09 -72.92 1.18
C ALA A 469 -22.25 -71.91 0.38
N PRO A 470 -22.66 -71.41 -0.81
CA PRO A 470 -21.96 -70.35 -1.53
C PRO A 470 -21.93 -69.04 -0.72
N ALA A 471 -23.02 -68.68 -0.04
CA ALA A 471 -23.09 -67.47 0.78
C ALA A 471 -22.15 -67.56 1.99
N ILE A 472 -22.00 -68.74 2.60
CA ILE A 472 -21.01 -68.98 3.67
C ILE A 472 -19.58 -68.88 3.12
N ARG A 473 -19.34 -69.37 1.89
CA ARG A 473 -18.02 -69.29 1.24
C ARG A 473 -17.67 -67.85 0.88
N GLU A 474 -18.61 -67.09 0.32
CA GLU A 474 -18.44 -65.66 0.02
C GLU A 474 -18.26 -64.84 1.29
N ALA A 475 -18.99 -65.13 2.37
CA ALA A 475 -18.79 -64.47 3.66
C ALA A 475 -17.42 -64.79 4.28
N ALA A 476 -16.91 -66.01 4.10
CA ALA A 476 -15.57 -66.40 4.53
C ALA A 476 -14.46 -65.70 3.71
N GLU A 477 -14.61 -65.66 2.38
CA GLU A 477 -13.69 -64.94 1.47
C GLU A 477 -13.72 -63.43 1.74
N ALA A 478 -14.89 -62.84 1.97
CA ALA A 478 -15.04 -61.43 2.34
C ALA A 478 -14.39 -61.11 3.69
N ARG A 479 -14.49 -62.02 4.66
CA ARG A 479 -13.80 -61.86 5.96
C ARG A 479 -12.29 -61.85 5.79
N GLU A 480 -11.73 -62.78 5.01
CA GLU A 480 -10.28 -62.83 4.76
C GLU A 480 -9.79 -61.57 4.05
N ARG A 481 -10.54 -61.02 3.09
CA ARG A 481 -10.23 -59.73 2.46
C ARG A 481 -10.30 -58.54 3.43
N LEU A 482 -11.25 -58.53 4.35
CA LEU A 482 -11.42 -57.42 5.31
C LEU A 482 -10.33 -57.37 6.39
N ILE A 483 -9.67 -58.49 6.67
CA ILE A 483 -8.54 -58.55 7.61
C ILE A 483 -7.18 -58.48 6.92
N ASP A 484 -7.12 -58.61 5.60
CA ASP A 484 -5.88 -58.56 4.84
C ASP A 484 -5.30 -57.14 4.79
N LEU A 485 -4.00 -57.03 5.08
CA LEU A 485 -3.32 -55.73 5.17
C LEU A 485 -3.17 -55.06 3.80
N ASP A 486 -2.91 -55.84 2.75
CA ASP A 486 -2.69 -55.32 1.40
C ASP A 486 -4.01 -54.84 0.78
N GLU A 487 -5.09 -55.59 0.96
CA GLU A 487 -6.43 -55.20 0.50
C GLU A 487 -6.89 -53.91 1.19
N MET A 488 -6.66 -53.78 2.50
CA MET A 488 -6.97 -52.56 3.25
C MET A 488 -6.16 -51.37 2.75
N ASN A 489 -4.85 -51.56 2.51
CA ASN A 489 -3.96 -50.53 1.96
C ASN A 489 -4.36 -50.11 0.54
N ASN A 490 -4.81 -51.03 -0.30
CA ASN A 490 -5.27 -50.74 -1.65
C ASN A 490 -6.61 -49.99 -1.65
N ALA A 491 -7.54 -50.40 -0.77
CA ALA A 491 -8.83 -49.74 -0.63
C ALA A 491 -8.70 -48.30 -0.12
N VAL A 492 -7.88 -48.06 0.92
CA VAL A 492 -7.67 -46.71 1.47
C VAL A 492 -7.02 -45.78 0.44
N ARG A 493 -6.03 -46.28 -0.33
CA ARG A 493 -5.41 -45.52 -1.43
C ARG A 493 -6.41 -45.20 -2.54
N GLY A 494 -7.20 -46.18 -2.99
CA GLY A 494 -8.17 -45.99 -4.06
C GLY A 494 -9.26 -44.97 -3.71
N GLU A 495 -9.79 -45.01 -2.49
CA GLU A 495 -10.77 -44.01 -2.02
C GLU A 495 -10.14 -42.62 -1.85
N TRP A 496 -8.90 -42.54 -1.36
CA TRP A 496 -8.17 -41.27 -1.25
C TRP A 496 -7.87 -40.65 -2.62
N ASP A 497 -7.40 -41.44 -3.58
CA ASP A 497 -7.12 -40.99 -4.95
C ASP A 497 -8.39 -40.49 -5.65
N SER A 498 -9.52 -41.19 -5.44
CA SER A 498 -10.84 -40.78 -5.92
C SER A 498 -11.28 -39.45 -5.30
N TYR A 499 -11.07 -39.26 -4.01
CA TYR A 499 -11.35 -38.00 -3.32
C TYR A 499 -10.49 -36.84 -3.87
N CYS A 500 -9.19 -37.07 -4.02
CA CYS A 500 -8.26 -36.10 -4.60
C CYS A 500 -8.64 -35.71 -6.04
N LYS A 501 -9.08 -36.69 -6.84
CA LYS A 501 -9.55 -36.44 -8.22
C LYS A 501 -10.77 -35.53 -8.25
N ASN A 502 -11.77 -35.77 -7.39
CA ASN A 502 -12.97 -34.92 -7.36
C ASN A 502 -12.65 -33.47 -6.97
N ILE A 503 -11.70 -33.25 -6.05
CA ILE A 503 -11.24 -31.90 -5.71
C ILE A 503 -10.49 -31.28 -6.89
N SER A 504 -9.60 -32.04 -7.54
CA SER A 504 -8.89 -31.59 -8.74
C SER A 504 -9.85 -31.18 -9.87
N ASP A 505 -10.91 -31.95 -10.10
CA ASP A 505 -11.94 -31.66 -11.10
C ASP A 505 -12.70 -30.36 -10.76
N TYR A 506 -12.90 -30.06 -9.48
CA TYR A 506 -13.49 -28.78 -9.05
C TYR A 506 -12.53 -27.59 -9.18
N LEU A 507 -11.27 -27.75 -8.78
CA LEU A 507 -10.26 -26.69 -8.90
C LEU A 507 -9.98 -26.31 -10.36
N THR A 508 -10.17 -27.26 -11.28
CA THR A 508 -10.09 -27.04 -12.73
C THR A 508 -11.42 -26.63 -13.36
N SER A 509 -12.50 -26.57 -12.58
CA SER A 509 -13.82 -26.18 -13.07
C SER A 509 -13.91 -24.69 -13.35
N LEU A 510 -14.71 -24.33 -14.36
CA LEU A 510 -14.98 -22.93 -14.72
C LEU A 510 -15.49 -22.12 -13.53
N ASN A 511 -16.30 -22.72 -12.64
CA ASN A 511 -16.85 -22.03 -11.46
C ASN A 511 -15.74 -21.55 -10.52
N PHE A 512 -14.74 -22.38 -10.24
CA PHE A 512 -13.62 -22.01 -9.38
C PHE A 512 -12.75 -20.93 -10.04
N THR A 513 -12.46 -21.09 -11.34
CA THR A 513 -11.71 -20.08 -12.09
C THR A 513 -12.42 -18.72 -12.12
N THR A 514 -13.75 -18.71 -12.31
CA THR A 514 -14.55 -17.48 -12.33
C THR A 514 -14.54 -16.81 -10.96
N LEU A 515 -14.73 -17.57 -9.88
CA LEU A 515 -14.68 -17.07 -8.50
C LEU A 515 -13.34 -16.41 -8.15
N HIS A 516 -12.24 -17.04 -8.57
CA HIS A 516 -10.88 -16.54 -8.33
C HIS A 516 -10.59 -15.30 -9.16
N HIS A 517 -11.07 -15.28 -10.41
CA HIS A 517 -11.00 -14.12 -11.29
C HIS A 517 -11.78 -12.92 -10.72
N ASP A 518 -13.01 -13.13 -10.25
CA ASP A 518 -13.83 -12.08 -9.65
C ASP A 518 -13.16 -11.49 -8.40
N GLN A 519 -12.59 -12.36 -7.55
CA GLN A 519 -11.84 -11.90 -6.39
C GLN A 519 -10.63 -11.05 -6.80
N PHE A 520 -9.87 -11.49 -7.81
CA PHE A 520 -8.73 -10.73 -8.30
C PHE A 520 -9.15 -9.35 -8.85
N LEU A 521 -10.24 -9.28 -9.62
CA LEU A 521 -10.78 -8.02 -10.13
C LEU A 521 -11.16 -7.04 -9.01
N ASN A 522 -11.64 -7.55 -7.87
CA ASN A 522 -11.97 -6.73 -6.71
C ASN A 522 -10.73 -6.08 -6.09
N GLU A 523 -9.65 -6.85 -5.90
CA GLU A 523 -8.36 -6.32 -5.43
C GLU A 523 -7.80 -5.28 -6.40
N VAL A 524 -7.88 -5.55 -7.71
CA VAL A 524 -7.49 -4.60 -8.76
C VAL A 524 -8.30 -3.30 -8.66
N SER A 525 -9.61 -3.36 -8.42
CA SER A 525 -10.45 -2.18 -8.29
C SER A 525 -10.08 -1.31 -7.07
N ALA A 526 -9.66 -1.93 -5.97
CA ALA A 526 -9.20 -1.22 -4.77
C ALA A 526 -7.88 -0.50 -5.02
N VAL A 527 -6.93 -1.17 -5.69
CA VAL A 527 -5.63 -0.58 -6.08
C VAL A 527 -5.84 0.59 -7.06
N GLN A 528 -6.76 0.46 -8.02
CA GLN A 528 -7.12 1.56 -8.93
C GLN A 528 -7.73 2.76 -8.21
N TYR A 529 -8.57 2.53 -7.20
CA TYR A 529 -9.18 3.61 -6.44
C TYR A 529 -8.12 4.40 -5.66
N ALA A 530 -7.18 3.69 -5.01
CA ALA A 530 -6.06 4.32 -4.31
C ALA A 530 -5.18 5.14 -5.28
N ALA A 531 -4.82 4.56 -6.43
CA ALA A 531 -4.05 5.25 -7.46
C ALA A 531 -4.78 6.48 -8.03
N ALA A 532 -6.10 6.40 -8.23
CA ALA A 532 -6.89 7.54 -8.69
C ALA A 532 -6.92 8.69 -7.67
N ASP A 533 -6.94 8.36 -6.37
CA ASP A 533 -6.93 9.36 -5.30
C ASP A 533 -5.56 10.06 -5.18
N GLU A 534 -4.48 9.30 -5.23
CA GLU A 534 -3.12 9.86 -5.25
C GLU A 534 -2.87 10.70 -6.52
N LEU A 535 -3.36 10.26 -7.68
CA LEU A 535 -3.28 11.04 -8.91
C LEU A 535 -4.10 12.33 -8.80
N ALA A 536 -5.22 12.32 -8.06
CA ALA A 536 -6.02 13.51 -7.84
C ALA A 536 -5.28 14.56 -7.01
N VAL A 537 -4.60 14.13 -5.96
CA VAL A 537 -3.75 15.01 -5.14
C VAL A 537 -2.61 15.56 -5.97
N LEU A 538 -1.90 14.70 -6.72
CA LEU A 538 -0.81 15.09 -7.61
C LEU A 538 -1.29 16.13 -8.63
N LYS A 539 -2.37 15.83 -9.36
CA LYS A 539 -2.89 16.71 -10.41
C LYS A 539 -3.37 18.05 -9.85
N THR A 540 -4.01 18.05 -8.68
CA THR A 540 -4.48 19.28 -8.02
C THR A 540 -3.29 20.14 -7.59
N GLY A 541 -2.26 19.56 -6.98
CA GLY A 541 -1.05 20.27 -6.56
C GLY A 541 -0.29 20.87 -7.74
N TYR A 542 -0.06 20.09 -8.80
CA TYR A 542 0.58 20.59 -10.01
C TYR A 542 -0.30 21.59 -10.77
N GLY A 543 -1.61 21.46 -10.72
CA GLY A 543 -2.54 22.45 -11.27
C GLY A 543 -2.47 23.80 -10.56
N LEU A 544 -2.26 23.81 -9.24
CA LEU A 544 -1.98 25.04 -8.48
C LEU A 544 -0.68 25.69 -8.92
N LEU A 545 0.40 24.90 -9.08
CA LEU A 545 1.69 25.40 -9.59
C LEU A 545 1.57 25.96 -11.02
N LEU A 546 0.86 25.27 -11.91
CA LEU A 546 0.57 25.76 -13.27
C LEU A 546 -0.29 27.02 -13.27
N SER A 547 -1.14 27.18 -12.27
CA SER A 547 -1.95 28.39 -12.12
C SER A 547 -1.10 29.58 -11.67
N GLY A 548 -0.10 29.32 -10.83
CA GLY A 548 0.80 30.31 -10.25
C GLY A 548 1.99 30.68 -11.12
N SER A 549 2.34 29.86 -12.13
CA SER A 549 3.50 30.08 -13.01
C SER A 549 3.26 31.18 -14.06
N TRP A 550 4.33 31.90 -14.39
CA TRP A 550 4.26 33.15 -15.16
C TRP A 550 4.88 33.03 -16.56
N ASN A 551 5.71 32.01 -16.79
CA ASN A 551 6.36 31.74 -18.07
C ASN A 551 6.11 30.28 -18.52
N ASP A 552 6.17 30.01 -19.82
CA ASP A 552 5.85 28.68 -20.33
C ASP A 552 6.96 27.65 -20.08
N GLU A 553 8.18 28.07 -19.77
CA GLU A 553 9.28 27.18 -19.39
C GLU A 553 9.02 26.53 -18.03
N GLU A 554 8.65 27.33 -17.03
CA GLU A 554 8.19 26.88 -15.72
C GLU A 554 6.96 25.98 -15.87
N ARG A 555 6.01 26.36 -16.74
CA ARG A 555 4.84 25.51 -17.04
C ARG A 555 5.24 24.18 -17.68
N GLU A 556 6.19 24.16 -18.61
CA GLU A 556 6.68 22.95 -19.26
C GLU A 556 7.42 22.04 -18.27
N THR A 557 8.27 22.61 -17.40
CA THR A 557 8.95 21.88 -16.32
C THR A 557 7.96 21.32 -15.30
N ILE A 558 6.94 22.09 -14.91
CA ILE A 558 5.86 21.62 -14.03
C ILE A 558 5.06 20.49 -14.70
N GLN A 559 4.73 20.59 -15.99
CA GLN A 559 4.04 19.54 -16.75
C GLN A 559 4.89 18.27 -16.90
N LEU A 560 6.20 18.41 -17.15
CA LEU A 560 7.13 17.29 -17.23
C LEU A 560 7.27 16.59 -15.88
N SER A 561 7.37 17.37 -14.81
CA SER A 561 7.43 16.85 -13.45
C SER A 561 6.12 16.15 -13.04
N HIS A 562 4.95 16.71 -13.43
CA HIS A 562 3.65 16.06 -13.27
C HIS A 562 3.59 14.72 -14.02
N SER A 563 4.01 14.68 -15.29
CA SER A 563 3.95 13.47 -16.10
C SER A 563 4.86 12.37 -15.54
N HIS A 564 6.07 12.72 -15.06
CA HIS A 564 6.95 11.79 -14.34
C HIS A 564 6.30 11.25 -13.06
N GLY A 565 5.66 12.12 -12.27
CA GLY A 565 4.92 11.70 -11.09
C GLY A 565 3.77 10.73 -11.42
N ALA A 566 2.97 11.06 -12.43
CA ALA A 566 1.86 10.23 -12.89
C ALA A 566 2.31 8.86 -13.42
N ILE A 567 3.39 8.81 -14.22
CA ILE A 567 3.94 7.56 -14.76
C ILE A 567 4.43 6.65 -13.63
N ARG A 568 5.15 7.21 -12.63
CA ARG A 568 5.60 6.45 -11.46
C ARG A 568 4.41 5.87 -10.68
N LEU A 569 3.34 6.65 -10.52
CA LEU A 569 2.12 6.22 -9.86
C LEU A 569 1.46 5.04 -10.60
N TYR A 570 1.34 5.13 -11.92
CA TYR A 570 0.78 4.03 -12.73
C TYR A 570 1.65 2.78 -12.69
N MET A 571 2.97 2.92 -12.64
CA MET A 571 3.88 1.79 -12.46
C MET A 571 3.70 1.15 -11.09
N SER A 572 3.63 1.96 -10.01
CA SER A 572 3.38 1.45 -8.66
C SER A 572 2.04 0.72 -8.57
N MET A 573 0.98 1.26 -9.20
CA MET A 573 -0.32 0.60 -9.33
C MET A 573 -0.18 -0.77 -10.03
N CYS A 574 0.58 -0.84 -11.14
CA CYS A 574 0.81 -2.07 -11.88
C CYS A 574 1.61 -3.13 -11.10
N ASP A 575 2.61 -2.69 -10.34
CA ASP A 575 3.44 -3.57 -9.52
C ASP A 575 2.64 -4.10 -8.31
N GLU A 576 1.80 -3.27 -7.69
CA GLU A 576 0.88 -3.69 -6.63
C GLU A 576 -0.18 -4.67 -7.16
N ILE A 577 -0.73 -4.45 -8.36
CA ILE A 577 -1.65 -5.40 -9.00
C ILE A 577 -0.98 -6.78 -9.18
N ASP A 578 0.27 -6.82 -9.62
CA ASP A 578 1.01 -8.09 -9.78
C ASP A 578 1.35 -8.74 -8.43
N ALA A 579 1.72 -7.94 -7.44
CA ALA A 579 1.94 -8.43 -6.07
C ALA A 579 0.67 -9.03 -5.46
N ARG A 580 -0.49 -8.36 -5.63
CA ARG A 580 -1.80 -8.86 -5.19
C ARG A 580 -2.19 -10.15 -5.88
N ARG A 581 -1.90 -10.28 -7.18
CA ARG A 581 -2.07 -11.54 -7.93
C ARG A 581 -1.27 -12.67 -7.31
N GLN A 582 0.02 -12.45 -7.10
CA GLN A 582 0.91 -13.46 -6.54
C GLN A 582 0.49 -13.85 -5.12
N SER A 583 0.17 -12.87 -4.26
CA SER A 583 -0.34 -13.10 -2.91
C SER A 583 -1.62 -13.93 -2.94
N LEU A 584 -2.57 -13.59 -3.82
CA LEU A 584 -3.82 -14.32 -3.94
C LEU A 584 -3.60 -15.78 -4.39
N MET A 585 -2.70 -16.01 -5.34
CA MET A 585 -2.32 -17.36 -5.78
C MET A 585 -1.67 -18.17 -4.66
N ASP A 586 -0.77 -17.54 -3.91
CA ASP A 586 -0.04 -18.18 -2.81
C ASP A 586 -0.97 -18.50 -1.63
N ASP A 587 -1.83 -17.57 -1.25
CA ASP A 587 -2.81 -17.75 -0.17
C ASP A 587 -3.85 -18.80 -0.53
N THR A 588 -4.29 -18.84 -1.79
CA THR A 588 -5.23 -19.86 -2.28
C THR A 588 -4.57 -21.23 -2.24
N HIS A 589 -3.34 -21.35 -2.74
CA HIS A 589 -2.58 -22.60 -2.69
C HIS A 589 -2.35 -23.07 -1.25
N LYS A 590 -1.92 -22.17 -0.37
CA LYS A 590 -1.70 -22.47 1.06
C LYS A 590 -2.98 -22.93 1.73
N THR A 591 -4.07 -22.16 1.62
CA THR A 591 -5.37 -22.49 2.21
C THR A 591 -5.89 -23.84 1.72
N LEU A 592 -5.68 -24.13 0.44
CA LEU A 592 -6.07 -25.39 -0.18
C LEU A 592 -5.22 -26.56 0.33
N MET A 593 -3.91 -26.37 0.52
CA MET A 593 -3.03 -27.39 1.11
C MET A 593 -3.37 -27.65 2.58
N ASP A 594 -3.58 -26.60 3.38
CA ASP A 594 -4.01 -26.70 4.77
C ASP A 594 -5.33 -27.47 4.87
N PHE A 595 -6.30 -27.13 4.02
CA PHE A 595 -7.56 -27.85 3.91
C PHE A 595 -7.37 -29.34 3.57
N MET A 596 -6.42 -29.67 2.68
CA MET A 596 -6.14 -31.06 2.33
C MET A 596 -5.47 -31.83 3.46
N PHE A 597 -4.60 -31.19 4.25
CA PHE A 597 -4.02 -31.82 5.44
C PHE A 597 -5.10 -32.13 6.49
N ASP A 598 -5.99 -31.18 6.75
CA ASP A 598 -7.12 -31.38 7.67
C ASP A 598 -8.03 -32.52 7.19
N ARG A 599 -8.33 -32.54 5.89
CA ARG A 599 -9.16 -33.59 5.29
C ARG A 599 -8.48 -34.95 5.24
N LEU A 600 -7.17 -35.01 5.11
CA LEU A 600 -6.43 -36.27 5.19
C LEU A 600 -6.55 -36.89 6.57
N ALA A 601 -6.41 -36.08 7.63
CA ALA A 601 -6.59 -36.55 9.00
C ALA A 601 -8.03 -37.05 9.23
N GLU A 602 -9.04 -36.28 8.83
CA GLU A 602 -10.45 -36.67 8.94
C GLU A 602 -10.78 -37.92 8.11
N PHE A 603 -10.28 -38.00 6.87
CA PHE A 603 -10.45 -39.16 6.00
C PHE A 603 -9.88 -40.42 6.63
N LYS A 604 -8.65 -40.34 7.16
CA LYS A 604 -7.95 -41.45 7.81
C LYS A 604 -8.78 -41.99 8.97
N ASP A 605 -9.22 -41.12 9.88
CA ASP A 605 -9.99 -41.51 11.04
C ASP A 605 -11.36 -42.11 10.65
N ASN A 606 -12.05 -41.49 9.70
CA ASN A 606 -13.36 -41.97 9.24
C ASN A 606 -13.26 -43.30 8.51
N PHE A 607 -12.31 -43.45 7.59
CA PHE A 607 -12.11 -44.67 6.80
C PHE A 607 -11.80 -45.86 7.70
N PHE A 608 -10.81 -45.74 8.59
CA PHE A 608 -10.40 -46.84 9.46
C PHE A 608 -11.46 -47.19 10.50
N ARG A 609 -12.23 -46.20 10.99
CA ARG A 609 -13.39 -46.45 11.87
C ARG A 609 -14.46 -47.26 11.15
N GLU A 610 -14.87 -46.84 9.95
CA GLU A 610 -15.87 -47.55 9.15
C GLU A 610 -15.39 -48.95 8.74
N TRP A 611 -14.10 -49.11 8.42
CA TRP A 611 -13.52 -50.40 8.07
C TRP A 611 -13.56 -51.35 9.26
N ASN A 612 -13.16 -50.88 10.44
CA ASN A 612 -13.22 -51.65 11.68
C ASN A 612 -14.66 -52.07 12.01
N GLU A 613 -15.63 -51.16 11.93
CA GLU A 613 -17.05 -51.48 12.16
C GLU A 613 -17.57 -52.53 11.18
N THR A 614 -17.23 -52.40 9.89
CA THR A 614 -17.63 -53.34 8.83
C THR A 614 -16.99 -54.72 9.03
N ALA A 615 -15.69 -54.76 9.33
CA ALA A 615 -14.95 -55.98 9.58
C ALA A 615 -15.43 -56.70 10.85
N LEU A 616 -15.66 -55.98 11.95
CA LEU A 616 -16.21 -56.54 13.19
C LEU A 616 -17.62 -57.10 12.98
N LYS A 617 -18.47 -56.38 12.23
CA LYS A 617 -19.82 -56.87 11.89
C LYS A 617 -19.76 -58.17 11.07
N SER A 618 -18.83 -58.26 10.11
CA SER A 618 -18.60 -59.47 9.32
C SER A 618 -18.10 -60.65 10.16
N ILE A 619 -17.12 -60.41 11.05
CA ILE A 619 -16.61 -61.40 12.02
C ILE A 619 -17.75 -61.91 12.93
N ASP A 620 -18.60 -61.00 13.43
CA ASP A 620 -19.68 -61.33 14.35
C ASP A 620 -20.82 -62.10 13.66
N GLN A 621 -21.20 -61.73 12.43
CA GLN A 621 -22.22 -62.43 11.64
C GLN A 621 -21.86 -63.89 11.35
N MET A 622 -20.60 -64.17 10.99
CA MET A 622 -20.12 -65.55 10.77
C MET A 622 -20.17 -66.41 12.04
N THR A 623 -20.03 -65.78 13.20
CA THR A 623 -20.10 -66.48 14.50
C THR A 623 -21.53 -66.93 14.79
N VAL A 624 -22.54 -66.10 14.46
CA VAL A 624 -23.96 -66.43 14.68
C VAL A 624 -24.41 -67.60 13.81
N LEU A 625 -23.92 -67.69 12.57
CA LEU A 625 -24.27 -68.78 11.64
C LEU A 625 -23.65 -70.13 12.04
N THR A 626 -22.55 -70.12 12.80
CA THR A 626 -21.83 -71.33 13.22
C THR A 626 -22.13 -71.77 14.66
N ALA A 627 -22.68 -70.88 15.51
CA ALA A 627 -22.91 -71.12 16.94
C ALA A 627 -24.13 -71.99 17.31
N ARG A 628 -24.72 -72.76 16.38
CA ARG A 628 -25.78 -73.74 16.73
C ARG A 628 -25.27 -74.93 17.56
N GLY A 629 -23.97 -75.03 17.81
CA GLY A 629 -23.37 -75.86 18.87
C GLY A 629 -22.37 -75.05 19.70
N HIS A 630 -22.39 -75.20 21.02
CA HIS A 630 -21.42 -74.57 21.94
C HIS A 630 -20.03 -75.16 21.72
N VAL A 631 -19.24 -74.57 20.81
CA VAL A 631 -17.86 -75.01 20.54
C VAL A 631 -16.89 -73.89 20.96
N PRO A 632 -16.17 -74.05 22.10
CA PRO A 632 -15.18 -73.08 22.59
C PRO A 632 -14.13 -72.65 21.55
N GLU A 633 -13.82 -73.53 20.61
CA GLU A 633 -12.87 -73.29 19.52
C GLU A 633 -13.29 -72.15 18.58
N LEU A 634 -14.59 -71.96 18.32
CA LEU A 634 -15.09 -70.87 17.48
C LEU A 634 -14.93 -69.49 18.15
N MET A 635 -15.10 -69.43 19.48
CA MET A 635 -14.89 -68.19 20.25
C MET A 635 -13.40 -67.81 20.25
N ALA A 636 -12.50 -68.78 20.42
CA ALA A 636 -11.05 -68.55 20.33
C ALA A 636 -10.65 -68.04 18.93
N ARG A 637 -11.23 -68.60 17.87
CA ARG A 637 -10.98 -68.17 16.50
C ARG A 637 -11.48 -66.75 16.21
N ARG A 638 -12.65 -66.38 16.74
CA ARG A 638 -13.20 -65.01 16.65
C ARG A 638 -12.26 -64.00 17.29
N GLU A 639 -11.74 -64.30 18.48
CA GLU A 639 -10.84 -63.39 19.19
C GLU A 639 -9.47 -63.27 18.50
N ASN A 640 -8.98 -64.36 17.89
CA ASN A 640 -7.79 -64.31 17.04
C ASN A 640 -7.99 -63.37 15.84
N TYR A 641 -9.12 -63.46 15.14
CA TYR A 641 -9.41 -62.55 14.02
C TYR A 641 -9.54 -61.09 14.45
N ARG A 642 -10.09 -60.81 15.63
CA ARG A 642 -10.14 -59.45 16.18
C ARG A 642 -8.75 -58.89 16.49
N THR A 643 -7.90 -59.72 17.08
CA THR A 643 -6.50 -59.34 17.36
C THR A 643 -5.73 -59.07 16.07
N ILE A 644 -5.88 -59.93 15.05
CA ILE A 644 -5.26 -59.72 13.72
C ILE A 644 -5.80 -58.44 13.06
N LEU A 645 -7.13 -58.23 13.08
CA LEU A 645 -7.75 -57.03 12.53
C LEU A 645 -7.22 -55.76 13.20
N GLN A 646 -7.13 -55.72 14.53
CA GLN A 646 -6.60 -54.57 15.27
C GLN A 646 -5.11 -54.33 14.97
N HIS A 647 -4.32 -55.40 14.86
CA HIS A 647 -2.90 -55.28 14.49
C HIS A 647 -2.74 -54.73 13.06
N ASN A 648 -3.53 -55.22 12.11
CA ASN A 648 -3.48 -54.79 10.72
C ASN A 648 -4.05 -53.38 10.54
N LEU A 649 -5.11 -53.00 11.27
CA LEU A 649 -5.63 -51.63 11.32
C LEU A 649 -4.57 -50.66 11.83
N ASN A 650 -3.93 -50.98 12.96
CA ASN A 650 -2.87 -50.12 13.51
C ASN A 650 -1.67 -50.02 12.55
N SER A 651 -1.31 -51.13 11.90
CA SER A 651 -0.23 -51.14 10.90
C SER A 651 -0.60 -50.31 9.67
N ALA A 652 -1.76 -50.54 9.06
CA ALA A 652 -2.24 -49.77 7.92
C ALA A 652 -2.36 -48.28 8.25
N MET A 653 -2.91 -47.94 9.43
CA MET A 653 -3.02 -46.57 9.91
C MET A 653 -1.65 -45.91 10.11
N THR A 654 -0.66 -46.65 10.60
CA THR A 654 0.70 -46.12 10.81
C THR A 654 1.47 -45.95 9.50
N TYR A 655 1.31 -46.89 8.56
CA TYR A 655 2.06 -46.92 7.30
C TYR A 655 1.36 -46.24 6.12
N PHE A 656 0.11 -45.80 6.27
CA PHE A 656 -0.59 -45.04 5.25
C PHE A 656 0.04 -43.64 5.09
N ALA A 657 0.97 -43.53 4.13
CA ALA A 657 1.50 -42.28 3.63
C ALA A 657 0.72 -41.90 2.37
N ALA A 658 -0.34 -41.11 2.53
CA ALA A 658 -1.05 -40.55 1.39
C ALA A 658 -0.17 -39.52 0.70
N ALA A 659 0.06 -39.69 -0.60
CA ALA A 659 0.61 -38.62 -1.40
C ALA A 659 -0.48 -37.54 -1.54
N LEU A 660 -0.16 -36.31 -1.14
CA LEU A 660 -0.97 -35.18 -1.57
C LEU A 660 -0.72 -34.98 -3.07
N PRO A 661 -1.77 -34.78 -3.88
CA PRO A 661 -1.58 -34.45 -5.28
C PRO A 661 -0.75 -33.17 -5.41
N SER A 662 0.26 -33.18 -6.28
CA SER A 662 1.00 -31.97 -6.60
C SER A 662 0.09 -31.06 -7.43
N TRP A 663 -0.39 -29.98 -6.83
CA TRP A 663 -1.18 -28.99 -7.54
C TRP A 663 -0.29 -27.84 -7.99
N ASN A 664 -0.23 -27.67 -9.31
CA ASN A 664 0.35 -26.47 -9.88
C ASN A 664 -0.57 -25.29 -9.55
N LYS A 665 0.02 -24.17 -9.12
CA LYS A 665 -0.71 -22.93 -8.90
C LYS A 665 -1.46 -22.60 -10.21
N THR A 666 -2.78 -22.54 -10.15
CA THR A 666 -3.60 -22.12 -11.29
C THR A 666 -3.28 -20.68 -11.59
N ASP A 667 -2.78 -20.42 -12.80
CA ASP A 667 -2.30 -19.10 -13.19
C ASP A 667 -3.50 -18.17 -13.37
N VAL A 668 -3.62 -17.18 -12.50
CA VAL A 668 -4.66 -16.16 -12.63
C VAL A 668 -4.23 -15.25 -13.77
N SER A 669 -4.93 -15.34 -14.89
CA SER A 669 -4.64 -14.45 -16.01
C SER A 669 -5.06 -13.02 -15.63
N ILE A 670 -4.09 -12.11 -15.63
CA ILE A 670 -4.38 -10.68 -15.62
C ILE A 670 -5.16 -10.36 -16.90
N PRO A 671 -6.25 -9.58 -16.85
CA PRO A 671 -6.93 -9.12 -18.06
C PRO A 671 -5.93 -8.52 -19.05
N LYS A 672 -6.02 -8.94 -20.32
CA LYS A 672 -5.05 -8.55 -21.36
C LYS A 672 -4.88 -7.03 -21.46
N ARG A 673 -5.95 -6.26 -21.32
CA ARG A 673 -5.90 -4.79 -21.31
C ARG A 673 -5.08 -4.22 -20.16
N THR A 674 -5.17 -4.79 -18.96
CA THR A 674 -4.33 -4.39 -17.82
C THR A 674 -2.87 -4.67 -18.09
N VAL A 675 -2.55 -5.83 -18.68
CA VAL A 675 -1.18 -6.16 -19.09
C VAL A 675 -0.68 -5.16 -20.14
N ASP A 676 -1.48 -4.89 -21.17
CA ASP A 676 -1.15 -3.95 -22.23
C ASP A 676 -0.94 -2.52 -21.68
N LEU A 677 -1.80 -2.07 -20.75
CA LEU A 677 -1.65 -0.79 -20.04
C LEU A 677 -0.32 -0.73 -19.26
N CYS A 678 -0.06 -1.73 -18.42
CA CYS A 678 1.14 -1.77 -17.60
C CYS A 678 2.42 -1.87 -18.43
N MET A 679 2.39 -2.64 -19.52
CA MET A 679 3.48 -2.71 -20.48
C MET A 679 3.68 -1.38 -21.23
N GLY A 680 2.59 -0.67 -21.54
CA GLY A 680 2.62 0.67 -22.12
C GLY A 680 3.36 1.67 -21.23
N TYR A 681 2.97 1.78 -19.96
CA TYR A 681 3.63 2.69 -19.01
C TYR A 681 5.06 2.27 -18.64
N ARG A 682 5.35 0.96 -18.51
CA ARG A 682 6.72 0.47 -18.32
C ARG A 682 7.62 0.80 -19.51
N LYS A 683 7.11 0.67 -20.74
CA LYS A 683 7.83 1.06 -21.96
C LYS A 683 8.06 2.57 -22.01
N LEU A 684 7.06 3.36 -21.66
CA LEU A 684 7.16 4.82 -21.60
C LEU A 684 8.22 5.26 -20.57
N ASN A 685 8.19 4.70 -19.35
CA ASN A 685 9.21 4.97 -18.34
C ASN A 685 10.60 4.55 -18.80
N LYS A 686 10.72 3.39 -19.47
CA LYS A 686 12.00 2.97 -20.06
C LYS A 686 12.49 3.94 -21.13
N THR A 687 11.61 4.44 -22.01
CA THR A 687 11.99 5.44 -23.01
C THR A 687 12.42 6.76 -22.36
N LEU A 688 11.74 7.20 -21.30
CA LEU A 688 12.14 8.38 -20.52
C LEU A 688 13.49 8.19 -19.83
N LEU A 689 13.74 7.01 -19.26
CA LEU A 689 15.02 6.67 -18.61
C LEU A 689 16.16 6.47 -19.61
N ASP A 690 15.89 5.87 -20.77
CA ASP A 690 16.88 5.66 -21.84
C ASP A 690 17.25 7.01 -22.50
N ASP A 691 16.29 7.94 -22.63
CA ASP A 691 16.55 9.32 -23.06
C ASP A 691 17.32 10.10 -21.98
N GLN A 692 17.05 9.85 -20.69
CA GLN A 692 17.88 10.34 -19.58
C GLN A 692 19.24 9.63 -19.49
N GLN A 693 19.48 8.45 -20.08
CA GLN A 693 20.84 7.88 -20.04
C GLN A 693 21.85 8.64 -20.93
N GLN A 694 21.40 9.63 -21.72
CA GLN A 694 22.28 10.60 -22.39
C GLN A 694 22.40 11.94 -21.65
N GLN A 695 21.64 12.16 -20.57
CA GLN A 695 21.77 13.30 -19.64
C GLN A 695 21.80 12.76 -18.21
N PRO A 696 22.94 12.77 -17.50
CA PRO A 696 23.12 12.06 -16.24
C PRO A 696 21.87 12.19 -15.34
N PRO A 697 21.34 11.08 -14.78
CA PRO A 697 20.13 11.12 -13.96
C PRO A 697 20.25 12.25 -12.94
N ALA A 698 19.18 13.06 -12.82
CA ALA A 698 19.19 14.26 -11.97
C ALA A 698 19.90 13.94 -10.66
N GLU A 699 21.02 14.63 -10.42
CA GLU A 699 21.96 14.28 -9.36
C GLU A 699 21.18 14.30 -8.04
N GLU A 700 20.98 13.12 -7.44
CA GLU A 700 20.38 13.03 -6.11
C GLU A 700 21.46 13.39 -5.11
N VAL A 701 21.37 14.60 -4.58
CA VAL A 701 22.34 15.15 -3.64
C VAL A 701 21.68 15.19 -2.27
N ASP A 702 22.35 14.63 -1.26
CA ASP A 702 21.90 14.75 0.12
C ASP A 702 21.93 16.24 0.50
N CYS A 703 20.76 16.79 0.80
CA CYS A 703 20.63 18.24 0.92
C CYS A 703 20.89 18.71 2.35
N HIS A 704 22.08 19.28 2.56
CA HIS A 704 22.38 20.09 3.72
C HIS A 704 22.06 21.57 3.44
N LEU A 705 21.39 22.23 4.38
CA LEU A 705 20.85 23.59 4.20
C LEU A 705 21.91 24.65 3.79
N LYS A 706 23.17 24.44 4.18
CA LYS A 706 24.32 25.30 3.85
C LYS A 706 24.76 25.22 2.39
N ASP A 707 24.46 24.10 1.73
CA ASP A 707 24.75 23.87 0.31
C ASP A 707 23.65 24.36 -0.63
N PHE A 708 22.53 24.84 -0.06
CA PHE A 708 21.29 25.12 -0.79
C PHE A 708 21.30 26.46 -1.52
N TRP A 709 22.06 27.43 -1.02
CA TRP A 709 22.08 28.81 -1.52
C TRP A 709 23.22 29.11 -2.49
N ASP A 710 23.90 28.06 -2.96
CA ASP A 710 24.80 28.18 -4.10
C ASP A 710 23.97 28.40 -5.37
N ASP A 711 24.25 29.48 -6.10
CA ASP A 711 23.49 29.87 -7.29
C ASP A 711 23.46 28.78 -8.37
N ASP A 712 24.50 27.95 -8.49
CA ASP A 712 24.57 26.82 -9.44
C ASP A 712 23.65 25.68 -8.99
N LYS A 713 23.70 25.30 -7.71
CA LYS A 713 22.83 24.24 -7.16
C LYS A 713 21.36 24.67 -7.18
N LEU A 714 21.07 25.93 -6.87
CA LEU A 714 19.73 26.49 -6.93
C LEU A 714 19.22 26.58 -8.37
N ALA A 715 20.08 26.93 -9.34
CA ALA A 715 19.76 26.89 -10.76
C ALA A 715 19.49 25.46 -11.25
N ARG A 716 20.28 24.48 -10.79
CA ARG A 716 20.12 23.06 -11.12
C ARG A 716 18.90 22.40 -10.46
N LEU A 717 18.53 22.83 -9.25
CA LEU A 717 17.26 22.47 -8.61
C LEU A 717 16.05 23.11 -9.31
N ARG A 718 16.19 24.35 -9.82
CA ARG A 718 15.19 25.04 -10.64
C ARG A 718 15.00 24.41 -12.02
N SER A 719 16.07 23.95 -12.65
CA SER A 719 16.01 23.26 -13.95
C SER A 719 15.57 21.79 -13.84
N GLY A 720 15.59 21.22 -12.63
CA GLY A 720 15.24 19.81 -12.37
C GLY A 720 16.39 18.83 -12.60
N ASP A 721 17.60 19.34 -12.86
CA ASP A 721 18.85 18.58 -13.05
C ASP A 721 19.46 18.08 -11.72
N MET A 722 18.92 18.51 -10.58
CA MET A 722 19.29 18.09 -9.23
C MET A 722 18.03 17.84 -8.39
N ARG A 723 18.05 16.79 -7.57
CA ARG A 723 16.98 16.47 -6.62
C ARG A 723 17.53 16.36 -5.20
N CYS A 724 16.81 16.92 -4.24
CA CYS A 724 17.21 16.88 -2.84
C CYS A 724 16.82 15.57 -2.20
N LYS A 725 17.80 14.78 -1.78
CA LYS A 725 17.56 13.57 -1.01
C LYS A 725 17.60 13.92 0.49
N LEU A 726 16.52 13.60 1.18
CA LEU A 726 16.36 13.70 2.64
C LEU A 726 15.84 12.33 3.07
N ASP A 727 16.73 11.55 3.67
CA ASP A 727 16.55 10.12 3.96
C ASP A 727 16.22 9.29 2.69
N ASP A 728 15.22 8.42 2.74
CA ASP A 728 14.80 7.55 1.63
C ASP A 728 13.94 8.26 0.58
N ARG A 729 13.72 9.57 0.70
CA ARG A 729 12.81 10.35 -0.14
C ARG A 729 13.53 11.48 -0.88
N SER A 730 13.10 11.70 -2.12
CA SER A 730 13.71 12.61 -3.09
C SER A 730 12.73 13.74 -3.41
N TYR A 731 13.09 14.96 -3.03
CA TYR A 731 12.28 16.18 -3.09
C TYR A 731 12.77 17.08 -4.23
N GLY A 732 11.84 17.62 -5.02
CA GLY A 732 12.12 18.67 -6.00
C GLY A 732 11.88 20.07 -5.42
N LEU A 733 12.40 21.11 -6.08
CA LEU A 733 12.32 22.51 -5.63
C LEU A 733 10.87 22.96 -5.28
N ASN A 734 9.87 22.45 -5.98
CA ASN A 734 8.46 22.78 -5.76
C ASN A 734 7.88 22.28 -4.43
N GLN A 735 8.46 21.25 -3.80
CA GLN A 735 8.04 20.79 -2.46
C GLN A 735 8.69 21.62 -1.34
N ILE A 736 9.81 22.30 -1.62
CA ILE A 736 10.56 23.11 -0.65
C ILE A 736 9.91 24.50 -0.45
N PHE A 737 9.18 25.02 -1.45
CA PHE A 737 8.60 26.37 -1.42
C PHE A 737 7.20 26.49 -0.82
N PHE A 738 6.53 25.40 -0.42
CA PHE A 738 5.18 25.47 0.15
C PHE A 738 5.13 25.91 1.63
N THR A 739 6.26 26.26 2.25
CA THR A 739 6.31 26.66 3.68
C THR A 739 6.55 28.15 3.95
N SER A 740 6.63 29.05 2.95
CA SER A 740 6.89 30.48 3.26
C SER A 740 6.44 31.50 2.21
N CYS A 741 5.17 31.93 2.23
CA CYS A 741 4.74 33.32 1.95
C CYS A 741 3.21 33.48 2.09
N GLN A 742 2.74 34.59 2.68
CA GLN A 742 1.30 34.91 2.75
C GLN A 742 0.74 35.40 1.40
N ALA A 743 -0.52 35.04 1.13
CA ALA A 743 -1.23 35.23 -0.15
C ALA A 743 -1.58 36.69 -0.55
N ARG A 744 -0.95 37.73 0.02
CA ARG A 744 -1.26 39.15 -0.29
C ARG A 744 -0.06 40.12 -0.45
N ALA A 745 1.18 39.65 -0.52
CA ALA A 745 2.32 40.56 -0.75
C ALA A 745 2.26 41.25 -2.15
N PRO A 746 2.48 42.58 -2.24
CA PRO A 746 2.43 43.30 -3.51
C PRO A 746 3.60 42.94 -4.44
N ARG A 747 3.29 42.91 -5.74
CA ARG A 747 3.96 42.21 -6.84
C ARG A 747 5.39 42.66 -7.25
N ARG A 748 6.18 43.29 -6.40
CA ARG A 748 7.60 43.62 -6.72
C ARG A 748 8.43 43.73 -5.45
N SER A 749 9.01 42.63 -4.98
CA SER A 749 10.20 42.65 -4.12
C SER A 749 10.73 41.22 -3.93
N LEU A 750 12.03 41.00 -4.14
CA LEU A 750 12.79 39.87 -3.60
C LEU A 750 13.41 40.22 -2.23
N GLU A 751 13.01 41.35 -1.63
CA GLU A 751 13.40 41.80 -0.30
C GLU A 751 12.17 41.77 0.62
N CYS A 752 12.16 40.82 1.55
CA CYS A 752 11.30 40.86 2.73
C CYS A 752 11.95 41.78 3.76
N GLU A 753 11.58 43.05 3.83
CA GLU A 753 12.16 44.03 4.79
C GLU A 753 11.42 44.09 6.14
N GLU A 754 10.29 43.41 6.32
CA GLU A 754 9.59 43.37 7.62
C GLU A 754 9.66 42.00 8.29
N LYS A 755 9.93 42.06 9.60
CA LYS A 755 10.21 40.94 10.50
C LYS A 755 9.06 39.92 10.47
N PRO A 756 9.32 38.61 10.30
CA PRO A 756 8.30 37.60 10.55
C PRO A 756 7.99 37.59 12.05
N THR A 757 6.79 38.04 12.44
CA THR A 757 6.22 37.62 13.72
C THR A 757 5.74 36.19 13.54
N SER A 758 6.44 35.24 14.17
CA SER A 758 6.19 33.80 14.10
C SER A 758 4.72 33.49 14.42
N ALA A 759 4.02 32.91 13.43
CA ALA A 759 2.67 32.37 13.57
C ALA A 759 2.73 30.84 13.57
N LEU A 760 3.58 30.26 14.43
CA LEU A 760 3.67 28.81 14.60
C LEU A 760 3.68 28.49 16.09
N GLU A 761 2.82 27.55 16.48
CA GLU A 761 2.75 27.02 17.85
C GLU A 761 3.94 26.07 18.12
N ALA A 762 4.20 25.76 19.39
CA ALA A 762 5.37 24.98 19.79
C ALA A 762 5.37 23.56 19.19
N GLU A 763 4.19 23.00 18.91
CA GLU A 763 4.05 21.69 18.26
C GLU A 763 4.41 21.73 16.77
N ASP A 764 4.06 22.80 16.04
CA ASP A 764 4.49 23.00 14.65
C ASP A 764 6.01 23.23 14.58
N PHE A 765 6.59 23.86 15.60
CA PHE A 765 8.03 24.01 15.76
C PHE A 765 8.72 22.66 15.93
N GLN A 766 8.12 21.75 16.72
CA GLN A 766 8.63 20.40 16.93
C GLN A 766 8.48 19.54 15.67
N LEU A 767 7.38 19.67 14.92
CA LEU A 767 7.15 18.98 13.64
C LEU A 767 8.15 19.42 12.55
N ILE A 768 8.50 20.70 12.53
CA ILE A 768 9.51 21.29 11.63
C ILE A 768 10.93 20.90 12.05
N GLN A 769 11.18 20.79 13.36
CA GLN A 769 12.45 20.34 13.92
C GLN A 769 12.67 18.83 13.71
N ASP A 770 11.62 18.01 13.82
CA ASP A 770 11.63 16.58 13.55
C ASP A 770 11.71 16.28 12.04
N ALA A 771 11.29 17.22 11.19
CA ALA A 771 11.50 17.21 9.73
C ALA A 771 12.89 17.74 9.30
N GLY A 772 13.77 18.09 10.24
CA GLY A 772 15.18 18.40 9.98
C GLY A 772 15.47 19.81 9.42
N ILE A 773 14.57 20.78 9.59
CA ILE A 773 14.80 22.17 9.17
C ILE A 773 15.56 22.93 10.28
N ASP A 774 16.66 23.60 9.90
CA ASP A 774 17.55 24.31 10.84
C ASP A 774 16.87 25.51 11.53
N LYS A 775 17.23 25.72 12.80
CA LYS A 775 16.73 26.78 13.69
C LYS A 775 17.09 28.19 13.18
N SER A 776 18.15 28.31 12.39
CA SER A 776 18.63 29.57 11.80
C SER A 776 17.66 30.20 10.78
N LEU A 777 16.74 29.43 10.21
CA LEU A 777 15.70 29.91 9.28
C LEU A 777 14.56 30.65 9.98
N VAL A 778 14.38 30.45 11.29
CA VAL A 778 13.33 31.13 12.08
C VAL A 778 13.86 32.44 12.68
N ASP A 779 15.13 32.51 13.06
CA ASP A 779 15.67 33.63 13.84
C ASP A 779 16.21 34.82 13.00
N GLY A 780 16.06 34.80 11.67
CA GLY A 780 16.29 35.97 10.82
C GLY A 780 17.76 36.42 10.68
N GLY A 781 18.72 35.49 10.73
CA GLY A 781 20.14 35.76 10.52
C GLY A 781 20.87 36.41 11.71
N GLU A 782 22.16 36.74 11.53
CA GLU A 782 23.10 37.19 12.60
C GLU A 782 22.63 38.41 13.43
N ALA A 783 21.66 39.20 12.95
CA ALA A 783 21.14 40.37 13.67
C ALA A 783 20.09 40.03 14.76
N GLY A 784 19.59 38.79 14.83
CA GLY A 784 18.58 38.37 15.81
C GLY A 784 19.12 37.92 17.17
N ALA A 785 20.44 37.71 17.30
CA ALA A 785 21.03 37.00 18.43
C ALA A 785 21.26 37.85 19.71
N GLU A 786 21.24 39.18 19.64
CA GLU A 786 21.67 40.04 20.77
C GLU A 786 20.55 40.42 21.76
N GLY A 787 19.29 40.03 21.52
CA GLY A 787 18.14 40.60 22.22
C GLY A 787 17.48 39.77 23.33
N TRP A 788 17.94 38.56 23.65
CA TRP A 788 17.17 37.64 24.51
C TRP A 788 17.91 37.27 25.80
N THR A 789 17.39 37.71 26.96
CA THR A 789 17.81 37.24 28.29
C THR A 789 16.83 36.19 28.82
N PRO A 790 17.27 34.96 29.12
CA PRO A 790 16.40 33.95 29.74
C PRO A 790 16.26 34.18 31.26
N PRO A 791 15.12 33.78 31.88
CA PRO A 791 14.97 33.81 33.33
C PRO A 791 15.86 32.73 33.99
N GLN A 792 16.48 33.10 35.11
CA GLN A 792 17.23 32.19 35.98
C GLN A 792 16.28 31.33 36.82
N GLU A 793 16.53 30.02 36.90
CA GLU A 793 16.77 29.33 38.18
C GLU A 793 17.43 27.95 37.99
N TRP A 794 18.53 27.75 38.72
CA TRP A 794 19.18 26.47 39.05
C TRP A 794 18.35 25.79 40.17
N THR A 795 18.34 24.48 40.47
CA THR A 795 19.47 23.56 40.64
C THR A 795 18.97 22.14 41.00
N GLU A 796 19.86 21.16 40.79
CA GLU A 796 20.06 19.89 41.53
C GLU A 796 19.48 18.55 41.01
N GLY A 797 20.41 17.72 40.51
CA GLY A 797 20.34 16.27 40.30
C GLY A 797 20.65 15.89 38.84
N SER A 798 21.84 15.49 38.39
CA SER A 798 22.93 14.74 39.02
C SER A 798 24.25 14.93 38.25
N ASN A 799 25.38 14.79 38.96
CA ASN A 799 26.78 14.88 38.47
C ASN A 799 27.18 13.79 37.44
N ARG A 800 26.48 13.62 36.32
CA ARG A 800 26.90 12.69 35.24
C ARG A 800 27.08 13.34 33.87
N GLY A 801 27.22 14.66 33.81
CA GLY A 801 27.45 15.35 32.55
C GLY A 801 28.84 15.13 31.96
N ALA A 802 29.89 14.84 32.77
CA ALA A 802 31.25 14.75 32.25
C ALA A 802 32.23 13.88 33.10
N VAL A 803 33.24 13.30 32.44
CA VAL A 803 34.32 12.50 33.05
C VAL A 803 35.69 12.91 32.50
N ASP A 804 36.76 12.75 33.26
CA ASP A 804 38.13 12.93 32.77
C ASP A 804 38.54 11.74 31.89
N CYS A 805 38.30 11.84 30.59
CA CYS A 805 38.54 10.78 29.62
C CYS A 805 40.03 10.46 29.46
N LYS A 806 40.92 11.45 29.65
CA LYS A 806 42.37 11.26 29.59
C LYS A 806 42.86 10.39 30.74
N SER A 807 42.41 10.67 31.96
CA SER A 807 42.74 9.84 33.13
C SER A 807 42.25 8.39 33.00
N ARG A 808 41.13 8.18 32.27
CA ARG A 808 40.54 6.86 32.02
C ARG A 808 41.09 6.14 30.79
N ASN A 809 41.99 6.77 30.03
CA ASN A 809 42.57 6.20 28.80
C ASN A 809 41.49 5.65 27.85
N MET A 810 40.48 6.50 27.57
CA MET A 810 39.37 6.17 26.69
C MET A 810 39.86 6.08 25.23
N SER A 811 39.46 5.02 24.54
CA SER A 811 39.81 4.78 23.13
C SER A 811 38.62 4.13 22.43
N TRP A 812 38.38 4.50 21.16
CA TRP A 812 37.38 3.86 20.31
C TRP A 812 37.71 2.42 19.93
N ASP A 813 38.94 1.97 20.18
CA ASP A 813 39.32 0.57 20.01
C ASP A 813 38.53 -0.35 20.95
N PHE A 814 38.00 0.19 22.06
CA PHE A 814 37.17 -0.54 23.02
C PHE A 814 36.03 0.34 23.57
N PHE A 815 34.80 -0.02 23.23
CA PHE A 815 33.57 0.61 23.72
C PHE A 815 33.28 0.19 25.17
N SER A 816 34.05 0.72 26.12
CA SER A 816 33.71 0.64 27.55
C SER A 816 32.39 1.36 27.83
N LYS A 817 31.83 1.19 29.04
CA LYS A 817 30.54 1.82 29.40
C LYS A 817 30.58 3.33 29.19
N ASP A 818 31.65 3.97 29.65
CA ASP A 818 31.84 5.41 29.50
C ASP A 818 32.02 5.81 28.04
N VAL A 819 32.69 4.98 27.22
CA VAL A 819 32.91 5.22 25.78
C VAL A 819 31.58 5.12 25.02
N VAL A 820 30.69 4.19 25.42
CA VAL A 820 29.34 4.09 24.88
C VAL A 820 28.51 5.33 25.26
N GLU A 821 28.50 5.71 26.54
CA GLU A 821 27.79 6.90 27.01
C GLU A 821 28.32 8.18 26.34
N LEU A 822 29.65 8.26 26.15
CA LEU A 822 30.33 9.32 25.40
C LEU A 822 29.90 9.34 23.94
N SER A 823 29.84 8.19 23.24
CA SER A 823 29.40 8.11 21.83
C SER A 823 27.94 8.49 21.61
N GLN A 824 27.11 8.34 22.64
CA GLN A 824 25.67 8.65 22.62
C GLN A 824 25.39 10.08 23.06
N GLY A 825 26.41 10.86 23.38
CA GLY A 825 26.26 12.24 23.89
C GLY A 825 25.70 12.35 25.30
N ARG A 826 25.72 11.26 26.06
CA ARG A 826 25.22 11.23 27.45
C ARG A 826 26.30 11.58 28.46
N LEU A 827 27.56 11.63 28.03
CA LEU A 827 28.74 11.87 28.85
C LEU A 827 29.73 12.74 28.06
N GLY A 828 30.25 13.81 28.64
CA GLY A 828 31.32 14.62 28.06
C GLY A 828 32.71 14.28 28.61
N CYS A 829 33.76 14.54 27.85
CA CYS A 829 35.14 14.46 28.31
C CYS A 829 35.59 15.80 28.89
N LEU A 830 36.10 15.81 30.12
CA LEU A 830 36.68 17.00 30.75
C LEU A 830 38.06 17.30 30.18
N ARG A 831 38.36 18.59 29.95
CA ARG A 831 39.72 19.04 29.63
C ARG A 831 40.66 18.72 30.80
N SER A 832 41.79 18.10 30.54
CA SER A 832 42.80 17.83 31.57
C SER A 832 43.31 19.14 32.17
N ASN A 833 43.18 19.30 33.49
CA ASN A 833 43.47 20.55 34.23
C ASN A 833 42.57 21.75 33.86
N GLY A 834 41.47 21.52 33.12
CA GLY A 834 40.49 22.55 32.81
C GLY A 834 39.45 22.75 33.91
N HIS A 835 38.58 23.72 33.70
CA HIS A 835 37.42 23.92 34.58
C HIS A 835 36.37 22.82 34.38
N PRO A 836 35.51 22.52 35.38
CA PRO A 836 34.51 21.45 35.30
C PRO A 836 33.48 21.58 34.16
N TRP A 837 33.31 22.77 33.61
CA TRP A 837 32.43 23.08 32.49
C TRP A 837 33.14 23.05 31.12
N GLN A 838 34.44 22.73 31.09
CA GLN A 838 35.20 22.57 29.86
C GLN A 838 35.09 21.12 29.39
N THR A 839 34.11 20.86 28.53
CA THR A 839 33.74 19.50 28.10
C THR A 839 33.78 19.33 26.59
N MET A 840 34.10 18.12 26.14
CA MET A 840 34.00 17.70 24.75
C MET A 840 33.10 16.46 24.66
N THR A 841 31.99 16.53 23.93
CA THR A 841 30.92 15.51 23.92
C THR A 841 30.51 15.17 22.48
N TRP A 842 30.13 13.93 22.18
CA TRP A 842 29.51 13.61 20.89
C TRP A 842 28.04 13.98 20.87
N ILE A 843 27.52 14.48 19.75
CA ILE A 843 26.09 14.66 19.52
C ILE A 843 25.72 13.85 18.27
N ASP A 844 24.73 12.97 18.43
CA ASP A 844 24.15 12.12 17.38
C ASP A 844 25.17 11.30 16.57
N GLY A 845 26.30 10.95 17.20
CA GLY A 845 27.35 10.11 16.60
C GLY A 845 28.13 10.75 15.44
N GLY A 846 27.85 12.01 15.07
CA GLY A 846 28.46 12.69 13.91
C GLY A 846 28.90 14.13 14.16
N LYS A 847 28.60 14.72 15.32
CA LYS A 847 29.05 16.06 15.72
C LYS A 847 29.77 16.00 17.06
N VAL A 848 30.71 16.90 17.29
CA VAL A 848 31.42 17.07 18.56
C VAL A 848 31.08 18.45 19.12
N GLU A 849 30.49 18.48 20.30
CA GLU A 849 30.29 19.70 21.06
C GLU A 849 31.49 19.97 21.97
N ILE A 850 32.12 21.13 21.83
CA ILE A 850 33.17 21.61 22.74
C ILE A 850 32.62 22.80 23.52
N CYS A 851 32.35 22.58 24.80
CA CYS A 851 32.00 23.65 25.74
C CYS A 851 33.26 24.19 26.38
N ARG A 852 33.54 25.49 26.20
CA ARG A 852 34.65 26.19 26.89
C ARG A 852 34.16 26.96 28.13
N SER A 853 32.88 27.30 28.15
CA SER A 853 32.18 27.93 29.27
C SER A 853 30.73 27.44 29.32
N LEU A 854 30.04 27.66 30.45
CA LEU A 854 28.61 27.32 30.62
C LEU A 854 27.67 27.94 29.57
N ARG A 855 28.12 28.94 28.80
CA ARG A 855 27.32 29.64 27.78
C ARG A 855 27.94 29.57 26.38
N SER A 856 29.07 28.89 26.22
CA SER A 856 29.84 28.87 24.98
C SER A 856 30.22 27.44 24.64
N CYS A 857 29.29 26.74 24.00
CA CYS A 857 29.52 25.45 23.37
C CYS A 857 29.56 25.64 21.85
N GLN A 858 30.56 25.05 21.20
CA GLN A 858 30.73 25.08 19.76
C GLN A 858 30.57 23.67 19.22
N LEU A 859 29.74 23.51 18.19
CA LEU A 859 29.53 22.22 17.52
C LEU A 859 30.43 22.14 16.29
N PHE A 860 31.19 21.06 16.20
CA PHE A 860 32.09 20.75 15.09
C PHE A 860 31.61 19.47 14.41
N GLN A 861 31.70 19.37 13.09
CA GLN A 861 31.42 18.10 12.42
C GLN A 861 32.60 17.13 12.55
N SER A 862 32.30 15.84 12.61
CA SER A 862 33.27 14.76 12.88
C SER A 862 34.29 14.47 11.78
N ASP A 863 34.19 15.18 10.66
CA ASP A 863 35.11 15.16 9.52
C ASP A 863 35.99 16.42 9.46
N GLU A 864 35.62 17.47 10.21
CA GLU A 864 36.39 18.72 10.36
C GLU A 864 37.52 18.64 11.41
N TYR A 865 37.82 17.45 11.94
CA TYR A 865 38.81 17.24 13.02
C TYR A 865 40.19 17.87 12.80
N ALA A 866 40.57 18.12 11.55
CA ALA A 866 41.85 18.75 11.22
C ALA A 866 41.95 20.22 11.69
N PHE A 867 40.84 20.87 12.09
CA PHE A 867 40.79 22.30 12.44
C PHE A 867 40.23 22.59 13.83
N LEU A 868 40.11 21.60 14.71
CA LEU A 868 39.76 21.88 16.11
C LEU A 868 40.85 22.74 16.74
N HIS A 869 40.50 23.98 17.11
CA HIS A 869 41.43 24.90 17.78
C HIS A 869 41.85 24.41 19.18
N ASP A 870 41.09 23.51 19.78
CA ASP A 870 41.50 22.75 20.96
C ASP A 870 41.90 21.33 20.54
N ASP A 871 43.03 20.85 21.06
CA ASP A 871 43.54 19.51 20.80
C ASP A 871 42.67 18.45 21.54
N PRO A 872 42.00 17.51 20.83
CA PRO A 872 41.24 16.43 21.44
C PRO A 872 42.05 15.62 22.47
N ASP A 873 43.37 15.54 22.30
CA ASP A 873 44.29 14.87 23.22
C ASP A 873 44.34 15.57 24.60
N GLU A 874 44.01 16.85 24.70
CA GLU A 874 43.89 17.56 25.97
C GLU A 874 42.68 17.11 26.79
N TYR A 875 41.61 16.67 26.13
CA TYR A 875 40.41 16.13 26.77
C TYR A 875 40.52 14.61 26.98
N GLY A 876 41.51 13.96 26.35
CA GLY A 876 41.52 12.50 26.19
C GLY A 876 40.30 12.02 25.42
N PHE A 877 39.74 12.89 24.57
CA PHE A 877 38.62 12.59 23.70
C PHE A 877 39.17 11.88 22.47
N PRO A 878 38.68 10.69 22.09
CA PRO A 878 39.36 9.95 21.07
C PRO A 878 39.08 10.57 19.69
N SER A 879 40.14 10.74 18.91
CA SER A 879 40.20 11.63 17.73
C SER A 879 39.53 11.08 16.47
N THR A 880 39.08 9.83 16.49
CA THR A 880 38.27 9.23 15.42
C THR A 880 36.79 9.26 15.80
N PRO A 881 35.85 9.35 14.86
CA PRO A 881 34.43 9.21 15.18
C PRO A 881 34.07 7.79 15.64
N PRO A 882 33.07 7.63 16.53
CA PRO A 882 32.52 6.32 16.82
C PRO A 882 31.99 5.68 15.52
N PRO A 883 32.10 4.35 15.34
CA PRO A 883 31.54 3.71 14.18
C PRO A 883 30.01 3.84 14.21
N PRO A 884 29.36 4.01 13.06
CA PRO A 884 27.92 4.17 12.97
C PRO A 884 27.15 2.98 13.57
N PRO A 885 25.88 3.17 13.98
CA PRO A 885 25.09 2.17 14.72
C PRO A 885 24.95 0.80 14.07
N TRP A 886 25.10 0.70 12.75
CA TRP A 886 25.04 -0.56 12.00
C TRP A 886 26.41 -1.24 11.83
N LYS A 887 27.52 -0.54 12.08
CA LYS A 887 28.86 -1.14 12.10
C LYS A 887 29.12 -1.77 13.46
N SER A 888 29.67 -2.97 13.45
CA SER A 888 29.94 -3.72 14.67
C SER A 888 30.93 -3.00 15.57
N ARG A 889 30.55 -2.74 16.82
CA ARG A 889 31.44 -2.16 17.84
C ARG A 889 32.30 -3.23 18.48
N LEU A 890 33.51 -2.88 18.91
CA LEU A 890 34.37 -3.74 19.72
C LEU A 890 34.10 -3.44 21.20
N LEU A 891 33.45 -4.36 21.90
CA LEU A 891 33.06 -4.20 23.30
C LEU A 891 33.99 -5.01 24.21
N ASP A 892 34.46 -4.39 25.31
CA ASP A 892 35.06 -5.14 26.41
C ASP A 892 33.95 -5.75 27.28
N CYS A 893 33.50 -6.93 26.89
CA CYS A 893 32.41 -7.61 27.56
C CYS A 893 32.70 -7.93 29.02
N ARG A 894 33.98 -8.13 29.38
CA ARG A 894 34.36 -8.41 30.76
C ARG A 894 34.22 -7.15 31.62
N ALA A 895 34.67 -6.01 31.13
CA ALA A 895 34.53 -4.72 31.81
C ALA A 895 33.06 -4.28 31.91
N LEU A 896 32.26 -4.59 30.89
CA LEU A 896 30.82 -4.31 30.86
C LEU A 896 29.97 -5.32 31.65
N ASP A 897 30.59 -6.32 32.27
CA ASP A 897 29.92 -7.44 32.95
C ASP A 897 28.88 -8.17 32.07
N ILE A 898 29.12 -8.19 30.74
CA ILE A 898 28.30 -8.92 29.77
C ILE A 898 28.64 -10.40 29.91
N ASN A 899 27.87 -11.07 30.77
CA ASN A 899 28.00 -12.49 31.02
C ASN A 899 26.68 -13.19 30.71
N TRP A 900 26.68 -14.04 29.68
CA TRP A 900 25.45 -14.69 29.23
C TRP A 900 24.87 -15.68 30.22
N SER A 901 25.67 -16.17 31.17
CA SER A 901 25.12 -16.96 32.29
C SER A 901 24.24 -16.13 33.22
N LYS A 902 24.48 -14.81 33.32
CA LYS A 902 23.65 -13.87 34.09
C LYS A 902 22.34 -13.53 33.39
N PHE A 903 22.25 -13.66 32.06
CA PHE A 903 20.99 -13.46 31.31
C PHE A 903 19.86 -14.41 31.74
N THR A 904 20.19 -15.53 32.40
CA THR A 904 19.20 -16.51 32.83
C THR A 904 18.60 -16.26 34.21
N LYS A 905 19.07 -15.26 34.98
CA LYS A 905 18.77 -15.18 36.44
C LYS A 905 18.44 -13.80 37.02
N GLY A 906 18.11 -12.75 36.26
CA GLY A 906 17.66 -11.50 36.89
C GLY A 906 17.27 -10.36 35.95
N PRO A 907 16.61 -9.29 36.46
CA PRO A 907 15.89 -8.23 35.72
C PRO A 907 16.75 -7.18 34.97
N ASN A 908 18.08 -7.23 35.07
CA ASN A 908 19.00 -6.23 34.48
C ASN A 908 19.39 -6.50 33.01
N TRP A 909 18.61 -7.28 32.27
CA TRP A 909 19.06 -7.94 31.04
C TRP A 909 19.09 -7.07 29.78
N LEU A 910 18.72 -5.79 29.81
CA LEU A 910 18.87 -4.93 28.62
C LEU A 910 19.33 -3.51 28.95
N ASN A 911 20.63 -3.36 29.22
CA ASN A 911 21.30 -2.24 28.58
C ASN A 911 21.42 -2.56 27.07
N ASP A 912 21.27 -1.56 26.22
CA ASP A 912 21.29 -1.70 24.75
C ASP A 912 22.52 -2.48 24.25
N THR A 913 23.65 -2.32 24.96
CA THR A 913 24.93 -2.96 24.68
C THR A 913 24.88 -4.49 24.78
N SER A 914 24.23 -5.03 25.81
CA SER A 914 24.06 -6.48 26.01
C SER A 914 23.17 -7.10 24.92
N ARG A 915 22.11 -6.37 24.52
CA ARG A 915 21.20 -6.76 23.45
C ARG A 915 21.92 -6.91 22.12
N ARG A 916 22.73 -5.91 21.76
CA ARG A 916 23.40 -5.85 20.47
C ARG A 916 24.48 -6.92 20.32
N VAL A 917 25.18 -7.27 21.41
CA VAL A 917 26.06 -8.45 21.44
C VAL A 917 25.26 -9.74 21.22
N ALA A 918 24.08 -9.87 21.85
CA ALA A 918 23.22 -11.05 21.71
C ALA A 918 22.63 -11.22 20.30
N GLN A 919 22.30 -10.11 19.63
CA GLN A 919 21.82 -10.10 18.25
C GLN A 919 22.93 -10.25 17.21
N GLY A 920 24.21 -10.23 17.65
CA GLY A 920 25.35 -10.36 16.77
C GLY A 920 25.74 -9.07 16.03
N LEU A 921 25.21 -7.93 16.46
CA LEU A 921 25.52 -6.62 15.90
C LEU A 921 26.89 -6.14 16.38
N ASP A 922 27.26 -6.40 17.63
CA ASP A 922 28.54 -5.99 18.20
C ASP A 922 29.46 -7.19 18.53
N ARG A 923 30.77 -6.96 18.49
CA ARG A 923 31.83 -7.94 18.79
C ARG A 923 32.28 -7.81 20.25
N CYS A 924 32.67 -8.93 20.82
CA CYS A 924 32.97 -9.09 22.24
C CYS A 924 34.43 -9.53 22.44
N GLY A 925 35.19 -8.76 23.22
CA GLY A 925 36.59 -9.03 23.55
C GLY A 925 36.94 -8.62 24.98
N SER A 926 38.24 -8.56 25.31
CA SER A 926 38.74 -8.08 26.61
C SER A 926 40.06 -7.32 26.45
N LYS A 927 40.15 -6.12 27.05
CA LYS A 927 41.30 -5.20 26.93
C LYS A 927 42.54 -5.74 27.65
N ASP A 928 42.36 -6.45 28.76
CA ASP A 928 43.44 -6.98 29.63
C ASP A 928 44.40 -7.95 28.94
N LYS A 929 44.02 -8.51 27.79
CA LYS A 929 44.83 -9.54 27.13
C LYS A 929 45.68 -9.03 25.96
N GLY A 930 45.49 -7.80 25.49
CA GLY A 930 46.22 -7.28 24.33
C GLY A 930 46.09 -8.17 23.07
N LEU A 931 45.01 -8.96 22.99
CA LEU A 931 44.84 -9.96 21.95
C LEU A 931 44.08 -9.34 20.78
N ASN A 932 44.61 -9.53 19.57
CA ASN A 932 43.98 -9.10 18.32
C ASN A 932 42.72 -9.90 17.96
N TYR A 933 42.22 -10.79 18.84
CA TYR A 933 41.08 -11.64 18.56
C TYR A 933 39.81 -11.27 19.33
N TRP A 934 38.68 -11.33 18.62
CA TRP A 934 37.36 -10.86 19.02
C TRP A 934 36.33 -11.94 18.70
N LEU A 935 35.23 -11.99 19.45
CA LEU A 935 34.17 -12.95 19.21
C LEU A 935 32.89 -12.24 18.77
N GLN A 936 32.29 -12.70 17.69
CA GLN A 936 30.97 -12.24 17.25
C GLN A 936 30.01 -13.42 17.27
N TRP A 937 28.87 -13.21 17.93
CA TRP A 937 27.75 -14.13 17.80
C TRP A 937 27.02 -13.85 16.49
N HIS A 938 26.59 -14.89 15.79
CA HIS A 938 25.68 -14.76 14.65
C HIS A 938 24.47 -15.65 14.93
N PRO A 939 23.33 -15.09 15.39
CA PRO A 939 22.14 -15.88 15.65
C PRO A 939 21.51 -16.37 14.35
N LYS A 940 20.85 -17.52 14.40
CA LYS A 940 20.04 -18.04 13.29
C LYS A 940 19.03 -16.99 12.85
N GLY A 941 19.05 -16.61 11.57
CA GLY A 941 18.12 -15.65 11.00
C GLY A 941 18.48 -14.18 11.22
N SER A 942 19.65 -13.87 11.79
CA SER A 942 20.13 -12.49 11.78
C SER A 942 20.41 -12.01 10.36
N GLU A 943 20.29 -10.70 10.14
CA GLU A 943 20.56 -10.06 8.84
C GLU A 943 21.95 -10.43 8.30
N VAL A 944 22.96 -10.46 9.17
CA VAL A 944 24.33 -10.88 8.85
C VAL A 944 24.41 -12.36 8.41
N GLN A 945 23.53 -13.23 8.88
CA GLN A 945 23.46 -14.63 8.40
C GLN A 945 22.69 -14.76 7.09
N LEU A 946 21.63 -13.96 6.91
CA LEU A 946 20.84 -13.92 5.68
C LEU A 946 21.72 -13.52 4.49
N GLU A 947 22.55 -12.49 4.65
CA GLU A 947 23.53 -12.07 3.64
C GLU A 947 24.57 -13.14 3.32
N GLN A 948 24.93 -13.98 4.31
CA GLN A 948 25.91 -15.06 4.13
C GLN A 948 25.28 -16.38 3.64
N GLY A 949 23.96 -16.41 3.41
CA GLY A 949 23.24 -17.59 2.92
C GLY A 949 23.17 -18.75 3.92
N ARG A 950 23.20 -18.48 5.23
CA ARG A 950 23.24 -19.51 6.28
C ARG A 950 21.96 -19.57 7.11
N LYS A 951 21.70 -20.75 7.70
CA LYS A 951 20.46 -21.07 8.45
C LYS A 951 20.71 -21.64 9.85
N TYR A 952 21.88 -21.41 10.45
CA TYR A 952 22.26 -21.99 11.75
C TYR A 952 23.11 -21.03 12.56
N SER A 953 22.96 -21.00 13.88
CA SER A 953 23.74 -20.13 14.78
C SER A 953 25.23 -20.49 14.77
N SER A 954 26.10 -19.48 14.76
CA SER A 954 27.56 -19.67 14.78
C SER A 954 28.27 -18.59 15.60
N MET A 955 29.36 -18.95 16.26
CA MET A 955 30.28 -18.01 16.92
C MET A 955 31.56 -17.90 16.12
N VAL A 956 31.97 -16.67 15.78
CA VAL A 956 33.11 -16.40 14.89
C VAL A 956 34.18 -15.63 15.65
N GLU A 957 35.40 -16.16 15.63
CA GLU A 957 36.61 -15.45 16.03
C GLU A 957 37.06 -14.54 14.90
N TYR A 958 37.27 -13.26 15.19
CA TYR A 958 37.90 -12.30 14.30
C TYR A 958 39.29 -11.99 14.85
N VAL A 959 40.36 -12.25 14.11
CA VAL A 959 41.72 -11.81 14.45
C VAL A 959 42.14 -10.71 13.48
N ASP A 960 42.57 -9.56 13.99
CA ASP A 960 42.91 -8.38 13.17
C ASP A 960 41.75 -7.96 12.24
N GLY A 961 40.53 -8.07 12.74
CA GLY A 961 39.30 -7.76 11.98
C GLY A 961 38.92 -8.81 10.93
N LYS A 962 39.68 -9.90 10.77
CA LYS A 962 39.39 -10.98 9.81
C LYS A 962 38.90 -12.24 10.51
N PRO A 963 37.87 -12.94 10.01
CA PRO A 963 37.39 -14.17 10.61
C PRO A 963 38.47 -15.26 10.54
N ARG A 964 38.74 -15.96 11.64
CA ARG A 964 39.80 -16.99 11.76
C ARG A 964 39.24 -18.34 12.17
N ARG A 965 38.68 -18.46 13.38
CA ARG A 965 38.05 -19.68 13.91
C ARG A 965 36.54 -19.52 13.97
N ARG A 966 35.82 -20.63 13.84
CA ARG A 966 34.36 -20.66 13.94
C ARG A 966 33.90 -21.89 14.71
N ALA A 967 32.90 -21.71 15.56
CA ALA A 967 32.14 -22.78 16.17
C ALA A 967 30.70 -22.75 15.65
N ASP A 968 30.31 -23.79 14.91
CA ASP A 968 28.96 -23.98 14.38
C ASP A 968 28.18 -24.92 15.30
N PHE A 969 27.14 -24.43 15.97
CA PHE A 969 26.49 -25.18 17.05
C PHE A 969 25.65 -26.38 16.58
N TYR A 970 25.24 -26.40 15.30
CA TYR A 970 24.38 -27.46 14.72
C TYR A 970 25.04 -28.25 13.58
N GLY A 971 26.27 -27.90 13.17
CA GLY A 971 26.90 -28.43 11.95
C GLY A 971 28.23 -29.17 12.14
N SER A 972 28.96 -28.93 13.24
CA SER A 972 30.24 -29.59 13.52
C SER A 972 30.56 -29.58 15.02
N TYR A 973 31.32 -30.58 15.51
CA TYR A 973 31.77 -30.58 16.90
C TYR A 973 32.65 -29.34 17.14
N PRO A 974 32.31 -28.47 18.09
CA PRO A 974 33.05 -27.24 18.28
C PRO A 974 34.46 -27.52 18.83
N ASP A 975 35.44 -26.73 18.40
CA ASP A 975 36.77 -26.65 19.02
C ASP A 975 36.58 -26.32 20.52
N LYS A 976 36.83 -27.31 21.38
CA LYS A 976 36.58 -27.21 22.83
C LYS A 976 37.41 -26.11 23.49
N GLU A 977 38.60 -25.80 22.95
CA GLU A 977 39.42 -24.71 23.47
C GLU A 977 38.84 -23.35 23.07
N PHE A 978 38.40 -23.22 21.81
CA PHE A 978 37.75 -22.01 21.32
C PHE A 978 36.48 -21.66 22.10
N VAL A 979 35.63 -22.65 22.37
CA VAL A 979 34.42 -22.48 23.19
C VAL A 979 34.76 -22.12 24.64
N LYS A 980 35.81 -22.69 25.21
CA LYS A 980 36.27 -22.36 26.56
C LYS A 980 36.80 -20.94 26.65
N ASP A 981 37.47 -20.44 25.61
CA ASP A 981 37.96 -19.06 25.55
C ASP A 981 36.83 -18.05 25.37
N ALA A 982 35.82 -18.39 24.57
CA ALA A 982 34.58 -17.62 24.48
C ALA A 982 33.84 -17.50 25.81
N TRP A 983 33.79 -18.61 26.55
CA TRP A 983 33.20 -18.62 27.88
C TRP A 983 33.94 -17.73 28.88
N LYS A 984 35.27 -17.69 28.83
CA LYS A 984 36.07 -16.74 29.64
C LYS A 984 35.81 -15.27 29.30
N LEU A 985 35.32 -14.98 28.09
CA LEU A 985 34.92 -13.64 27.64
C LEU A 985 33.44 -13.33 27.89
N GLY A 986 32.71 -14.25 28.54
CA GLY A 986 31.31 -14.05 28.92
C GLY A 986 30.27 -14.61 27.92
N MET A 987 30.69 -15.26 26.83
CA MET A 987 29.80 -15.85 25.81
C MET A 987 29.41 -17.31 26.15
N PRO A 988 28.22 -17.80 25.75
CA PRO A 988 27.74 -19.12 26.15
C PRO A 988 28.48 -20.23 25.40
N ALA A 989 28.75 -21.34 26.09
CA ALA A 989 29.46 -22.48 25.51
C ALA A 989 28.54 -23.43 24.71
N HIS A 990 27.24 -23.50 25.03
CA HIS A 990 26.36 -24.60 24.59
C HIS A 990 24.87 -24.28 24.41
N ARG A 991 24.43 -23.01 24.38
CA ARG A 991 23.00 -22.68 24.18
C ARG A 991 22.84 -21.49 23.23
N GLU A 992 21.97 -21.65 22.23
CA GLU A 992 21.45 -20.54 21.45
C GLU A 992 20.77 -19.52 22.39
N PRO A 993 20.86 -18.20 22.13
CA PRO A 993 19.90 -17.28 22.71
C PRO A 993 18.48 -17.72 22.30
N PRO A 994 17.46 -17.51 23.16
CA PRO A 994 16.09 -17.85 22.81
C PRO A 994 15.72 -17.15 21.50
N VAL A 995 15.32 -17.95 20.51
CA VAL A 995 14.72 -17.45 19.26
C VAL A 995 13.35 -16.87 19.65
N ASP A 996 12.93 -15.77 19.01
CA ASP A 996 11.59 -15.17 19.18
C ASP A 996 10.50 -16.25 19.04
N GLU A 997 10.13 -16.88 20.15
CA GLU A 997 8.99 -17.75 20.25
C GLU A 997 7.77 -16.83 20.42
N GLU A 998 6.75 -17.01 19.59
CA GLU A 998 5.45 -16.35 19.70
C GLU A 998 5.05 -16.24 21.18
N ILE A 999 4.54 -15.08 21.60
CA ILE A 999 4.18 -14.74 22.99
C ILE A 999 3.20 -15.81 23.53
N GLY A 1000 3.76 -16.91 24.02
CA GLY A 1000 3.06 -18.15 24.33
C GLY A 1000 2.41 -18.04 25.69
N GLY A 1001 1.33 -17.26 25.77
CA GLY A 1001 0.43 -17.29 26.91
C GLY A 1001 -0.62 -18.38 26.74
N LYS A 1002 -1.31 -18.72 27.84
CA LYS A 1002 -2.48 -19.60 27.74
C LYS A 1002 -3.64 -18.77 27.17
N PRO A 1003 -4.45 -19.30 26.24
CA PRO A 1003 -5.64 -18.59 25.75
C PRO A 1003 -6.51 -18.14 26.91
N TRP A 1004 -6.83 -16.86 26.95
CA TRP A 1004 -7.69 -16.26 27.97
C TRP A 1004 -9.09 -16.10 27.42
N LYS A 1005 -10.09 -16.61 28.16
CA LYS A 1005 -11.50 -16.59 27.76
C LYS A 1005 -12.34 -15.56 28.53
N GLY A 1006 -11.69 -14.67 29.27
CA GLY A 1006 -12.39 -13.62 30.01
C GLY A 1006 -12.88 -12.50 29.10
N THR A 1007 -13.60 -11.56 29.69
CA THR A 1007 -14.16 -10.41 28.98
C THR A 1007 -13.14 -9.27 29.00
N VAL A 1008 -12.66 -8.87 27.82
CA VAL A 1008 -11.77 -7.71 27.68
C VAL A 1008 -12.47 -6.48 28.27
N PRO A 1009 -11.78 -5.62 29.02
CA PRO A 1009 -12.34 -4.35 29.46
C PRO A 1009 -12.89 -3.56 28.27
N GLU A 1010 -14.11 -3.03 28.40
CA GLU A 1010 -14.75 -2.25 27.34
C GLU A 1010 -14.01 -0.93 27.06
N THR A 1011 -13.27 -0.43 28.07
CA THR A 1011 -12.53 0.83 28.03
C THR A 1011 -11.03 0.57 28.03
N SER A 1012 -10.32 1.21 27.11
CA SER A 1012 -8.87 1.27 27.07
C SER A 1012 -8.41 2.69 27.45
N ILE A 1013 -7.29 2.84 28.13
CA ILE A 1013 -6.72 4.12 28.57
C ILE A 1013 -5.22 4.18 28.27
N ILE A 1014 -4.65 5.39 28.26
CA ILE A 1014 -3.20 5.57 28.21
C ILE A 1014 -2.63 5.34 29.61
N CYS A 1015 -1.58 4.54 29.67
CA CYS A 1015 -0.86 4.24 30.90
C CYS A 1015 0.49 4.96 30.84
N ASP A 1016 0.72 5.89 31.75
CA ASP A 1016 1.95 6.71 31.77
C ASP A 1016 2.97 6.23 32.80
N ASP A 1017 2.54 5.41 33.77
CA ASP A 1017 3.37 5.01 34.91
C ASP A 1017 3.53 3.48 35.00
N PRO A 1018 4.76 2.95 34.84
CA PRO A 1018 5.04 1.53 34.91
C PRO A 1018 5.12 0.95 36.33
N HIS A 1019 4.87 1.71 37.41
CA HIS A 1019 5.04 1.23 38.78
C HIS A 1019 3.75 1.30 39.63
N TRP A 1020 3.54 0.28 40.48
CA TRP A 1020 2.43 0.28 41.44
C TRP A 1020 2.64 1.19 42.64
N GLU A 1021 3.89 1.56 42.93
CA GLU A 1021 4.19 2.47 44.03
C GLU A 1021 3.56 3.82 43.73
N ILE A 1022 2.66 4.25 44.60
CA ILE A 1022 2.19 5.62 44.62
C ILE A 1022 3.28 6.38 45.37
N HIS A 1023 4.18 7.06 44.65
CA HIS A 1023 5.18 7.88 45.31
C HIS A 1023 4.45 8.89 46.21
N ARG A 1024 4.83 8.97 47.49
CA ARG A 1024 4.31 9.98 48.43
C ARG A 1024 4.87 11.36 48.07
N VAL A 1025 4.60 11.81 46.85
CA VAL A 1025 4.75 13.21 46.49
C VAL A 1025 3.56 13.92 47.14
N HIS A 1026 3.82 15.07 47.74
CA HIS A 1026 2.90 15.85 48.58
C HIS A 1026 1.40 15.69 48.21
N GLU A 1027 0.55 15.34 49.19
CA GLU A 1027 -0.91 15.13 49.10
C GLU A 1027 -1.69 16.29 48.43
N GLU A 1028 -1.02 17.39 48.08
CA GLU A 1028 -1.60 18.60 47.48
C GLU A 1028 -1.55 18.62 45.94
N ALA A 1029 -0.89 17.66 45.28
CA ALA A 1029 -0.86 17.59 43.82
C ALA A 1029 -2.18 17.03 43.26
N LYS A 1030 -2.88 17.81 42.42
CA LYS A 1030 -4.17 17.45 41.77
C LYS A 1030 -4.11 16.13 40.99
N ASP A 1031 -2.94 15.71 40.52
CA ASP A 1031 -2.76 14.50 39.73
C ASP A 1031 -2.76 13.21 40.57
N TYR A 1032 -2.59 13.32 41.90
CA TYR A 1032 -2.56 12.18 42.81
C TYR A 1032 -3.84 11.34 42.74
N HIS A 1033 -5.01 11.98 42.72
CA HIS A 1033 -6.28 11.25 42.66
C HIS A 1033 -6.50 10.56 41.32
N ALA A 1034 -6.07 11.17 40.22
CA ALA A 1034 -6.16 10.57 38.88
C ALA A 1034 -5.22 9.36 38.76
N GLU A 1035 -3.99 9.47 39.29
CA GLU A 1035 -3.01 8.39 39.32
C GLU A 1035 -3.49 7.21 40.17
N VAL A 1036 -4.00 7.48 41.38
CA VAL A 1036 -4.56 6.46 42.27
C VAL A 1036 -5.79 5.80 41.65
N LEU A 1037 -6.67 6.57 41.02
CA LEU A 1037 -7.84 6.03 40.31
C LEU A 1037 -7.41 5.13 39.15
N ARG A 1038 -6.47 5.59 38.32
CA ARG A 1038 -5.93 4.84 37.18
C ARG A 1038 -5.30 3.52 37.62
N LYS A 1039 -4.45 3.55 38.64
CA LYS A 1039 -3.83 2.35 39.24
C LYS A 1039 -4.87 1.39 39.79
N ASN A 1040 -5.93 1.89 40.46
CA ASN A 1040 -7.02 1.04 40.95
C ASN A 1040 -7.83 0.40 39.82
N LEU A 1041 -8.19 1.15 38.77
CA LEU A 1041 -8.95 0.62 37.64
C LEU A 1041 -8.16 -0.43 36.87
N LEU A 1042 -6.86 -0.19 36.65
CA LEU A 1042 -5.95 -1.15 36.02
C LEU A 1042 -5.74 -2.40 36.85
N ALA A 1043 -5.48 -2.25 38.15
CA ALA A 1043 -5.27 -3.39 39.07
C ALA A 1043 -6.49 -4.33 39.10
N ASN A 1044 -7.69 -3.77 38.96
CA ASN A 1044 -8.94 -4.52 39.02
C ASN A 1044 -9.44 -5.04 37.67
N GLY A 1045 -8.77 -4.70 36.56
CA GLY A 1045 -9.20 -5.10 35.23
C GLY A 1045 -10.46 -4.42 34.74
N TYR A 1046 -10.75 -3.20 35.21
CA TYR A 1046 -11.87 -2.41 34.69
C TYR A 1046 -11.51 -1.63 33.42
N VAL A 1047 -10.21 -1.42 33.20
CA VAL A 1047 -9.68 -0.75 32.00
C VAL A 1047 -8.45 -1.51 31.50
N SER A 1048 -8.15 -1.36 30.21
CA SER A 1048 -6.91 -1.86 29.61
C SER A 1048 -5.96 -0.73 29.23
N CYS A 1049 -4.65 -0.99 29.24
CA CYS A 1049 -3.65 -0.08 28.70
C CYS A 1049 -3.52 -0.30 27.19
N GLY A 1050 -3.78 0.75 26.42
CA GLY A 1050 -3.60 0.77 24.97
C GLY A 1050 -2.74 1.96 24.53
N ARG A 1051 -2.45 2.02 23.23
CA ARG A 1051 -1.96 3.23 22.57
C ARG A 1051 -2.93 3.60 21.47
N HIS A 1052 -3.08 4.89 21.23
CA HIS A 1052 -3.84 5.40 20.09
C HIS A 1052 -3.34 4.78 18.78
N GLY A 1053 -4.28 4.33 17.94
CA GLY A 1053 -3.98 3.67 16.67
C GLY A 1053 -3.46 2.23 16.74
N TRP A 1054 -3.31 1.62 17.92
CA TRP A 1054 -2.82 0.23 18.05
C TRP A 1054 -3.96 -0.75 18.31
N ASP A 1055 -3.89 -1.93 17.69
CA ASP A 1055 -4.85 -3.03 17.81
C ASP A 1055 -4.65 -3.91 19.06
N GLN A 1056 -3.70 -3.53 19.92
CA GLN A 1056 -3.24 -4.33 21.05
C GLN A 1056 -3.48 -3.59 22.36
N THR A 1057 -3.97 -4.34 23.35
CA THR A 1057 -4.20 -3.85 24.72
C THR A 1057 -3.61 -4.83 25.73
N TRP A 1058 -3.19 -4.30 26.86
CA TRP A 1058 -2.75 -5.09 28.02
C TRP A 1058 -3.63 -4.77 29.22
N HIS A 1059 -3.95 -5.74 30.07
CA HIS A 1059 -4.65 -5.46 31.33
C HIS A 1059 -4.42 -6.56 32.36
N TRP A 1060 -4.69 -6.25 33.62
CA TRP A 1060 -4.77 -7.27 34.66
C TRP A 1060 -6.20 -7.79 34.74
N ALA A 1061 -6.38 -9.10 34.78
CA ALA A 1061 -7.66 -9.78 34.88
C ALA A 1061 -7.76 -10.63 36.15
N ASP A 1062 -8.94 -11.18 36.40
CA ASP A 1062 -9.19 -12.14 37.47
C ASP A 1062 -8.73 -11.63 38.84
N LYS A 1063 -9.08 -10.37 39.15
CA LYS A 1063 -8.72 -9.65 40.38
C LYS A 1063 -7.22 -9.46 40.54
N GLY A 1064 -6.57 -9.04 39.47
CA GLY A 1064 -5.13 -8.79 39.47
C GLY A 1064 -4.29 -10.05 39.37
N THR A 1065 -4.89 -11.23 39.11
CA THR A 1065 -4.18 -12.51 39.14
C THR A 1065 -3.65 -13.01 37.80
N ASN A 1066 -4.03 -12.35 36.71
CA ASN A 1066 -3.63 -12.72 35.36
C ASN A 1066 -3.24 -11.47 34.59
N LEU A 1067 -2.01 -11.39 34.09
CA LEU A 1067 -1.68 -10.38 33.09
C LEU A 1067 -2.18 -10.86 31.73
N VAL A 1068 -2.98 -10.06 31.06
CA VAL A 1068 -3.62 -10.42 29.78
C VAL A 1068 -3.11 -9.50 28.69
N TRP A 1069 -2.68 -10.10 27.58
CA TRP A 1069 -2.44 -9.41 26.33
C TRP A 1069 -3.52 -9.80 25.34
N CYS A 1070 -4.14 -8.79 24.75
CA CYS A 1070 -5.24 -8.93 23.82
C CYS A 1070 -4.88 -8.22 22.52
N LYS A 1071 -5.05 -8.91 21.39
CA LYS A 1071 -4.85 -8.37 20.05
C LYS A 1071 -6.13 -8.49 19.24
N GLY A 1072 -6.60 -7.39 18.68
CA GLY A 1072 -7.72 -7.40 17.75
C GLY A 1072 -7.38 -8.20 16.50
N LYS A 1073 -8.23 -9.13 16.08
CA LYS A 1073 -8.07 -9.74 14.75
C LYS A 1073 -8.39 -8.69 13.69
N SER A 1074 -7.51 -8.53 12.70
CA SER A 1074 -7.61 -7.54 11.61
C SER A 1074 -8.90 -7.66 10.75
N ASN A 1075 -9.71 -8.71 10.92
CA ASN A 1075 -10.97 -8.89 10.20
C ASN A 1075 -12.09 -8.02 10.78
N ARG A 1076 -12.39 -6.91 10.08
CA ARG A 1076 -13.30 -5.80 10.46
C ARG A 1076 -14.77 -6.14 10.79
N LYS A 1077 -15.25 -7.39 10.67
CA LYS A 1077 -16.69 -7.68 10.82
C LYS A 1077 -17.13 -8.24 12.16
N ASP A 1078 -16.24 -8.92 12.86
CA ASP A 1078 -16.44 -9.32 14.25
C ASP A 1078 -15.20 -8.87 15.00
N ARG A 1079 -15.36 -8.00 16.02
CA ARG A 1079 -14.26 -7.58 16.91
C ARG A 1079 -13.81 -8.76 17.78
N GLU A 1080 -13.48 -9.90 17.17
CA GLU A 1080 -12.87 -11.02 17.86
C GLU A 1080 -11.47 -10.57 18.29
N VAL A 1081 -11.30 -10.46 19.60
CA VAL A 1081 -10.03 -10.17 20.22
C VAL A 1081 -9.43 -11.52 20.62
N GLU A 1082 -8.21 -11.80 20.14
CA GLU A 1082 -7.45 -12.95 20.62
C GLU A 1082 -6.66 -12.52 21.86
N CYS A 1083 -6.98 -13.14 22.99
CA CYS A 1083 -6.35 -12.83 24.25
C CYS A 1083 -5.59 -14.04 24.78
N VAL A 1084 -4.40 -13.77 25.28
CA VAL A 1084 -3.59 -14.72 26.02
C VAL A 1084 -3.27 -14.12 27.39
N HIS A 1085 -3.22 -14.97 28.41
CA HIS A 1085 -2.89 -14.57 29.77
C HIS A 1085 -1.72 -15.35 30.35
N TRP A 1086 -1.11 -14.73 31.35
CA TRP A 1086 -0.12 -15.33 32.24
C TRP A 1086 -0.57 -15.16 33.68
N PRO A 1087 -0.75 -16.26 34.43
CA PRO A 1087 -1.13 -16.18 35.83
C PRO A 1087 -0.02 -15.59 36.69
N ASP A 1088 -0.40 -14.95 37.80
CA ASP A 1088 0.44 -14.23 38.76
C ASP A 1088 1.68 -14.99 39.19
N ALA A 1089 1.54 -16.30 39.38
CA ALA A 1089 2.63 -17.19 39.74
C ALA A 1089 3.73 -17.28 38.66
N ILE A 1090 3.48 -16.75 37.46
CA ILE A 1090 4.29 -16.87 36.24
C ILE A 1090 4.65 -15.51 35.63
N VAL A 1091 4.24 -14.37 36.20
CA VAL A 1091 4.64 -13.06 35.66
C VAL A 1091 6.17 -12.89 35.67
N GLN A 1092 6.84 -13.45 36.67
CA GLN A 1092 8.31 -13.54 36.75
C GLN A 1092 8.95 -14.45 35.69
N TYR A 1093 8.13 -15.27 35.02
CA TYR A 1093 8.50 -16.23 33.97
C TYR A 1093 7.79 -15.90 32.65
N LEU A 1094 7.24 -14.69 32.49
CA LEU A 1094 6.76 -14.20 31.20
C LEU A 1094 7.88 -14.40 30.16
N PRO A 1095 7.55 -14.85 28.94
CA PRO A 1095 8.49 -14.78 27.84
C PRO A 1095 9.04 -13.36 27.72
N LEU A 1096 10.33 -13.27 27.40
CA LEU A 1096 11.10 -12.04 27.40
C LEU A 1096 10.41 -10.90 26.63
N ASP A 1097 9.80 -11.26 25.50
CA ASP A 1097 9.11 -10.33 24.63
C ASP A 1097 7.77 -9.86 25.20
N ALA A 1098 7.08 -10.72 25.96
CA ALA A 1098 5.85 -10.35 26.64
C ALA A 1098 6.12 -9.30 27.72
N VAL A 1099 7.21 -9.44 28.49
CA VAL A 1099 7.65 -8.44 29.47
C VAL A 1099 8.00 -7.11 28.79
N ASN A 1100 8.79 -7.17 27.71
CA ASN A 1100 9.20 -5.96 26.98
C ASN A 1100 8.01 -5.21 26.38
N ARG A 1101 7.02 -5.94 25.83
CA ARG A 1101 5.81 -5.33 25.29
C ARG A 1101 4.92 -4.78 26.40
N ALA A 1102 4.68 -5.51 27.48
CA ALA A 1102 3.94 -4.99 28.63
C ALA A 1102 4.55 -3.68 29.15
N ARG A 1103 5.87 -3.61 29.30
CA ARG A 1103 6.60 -2.39 29.67
C ARG A 1103 6.51 -1.29 28.61
N GLY A 1104 6.50 -1.63 27.33
CA GLY A 1104 6.27 -0.69 26.23
C GLY A 1104 4.91 0.00 26.31
N PHE A 1105 3.88 -0.72 26.78
CA PHE A 1105 2.55 -0.18 27.09
C PHE A 1105 2.45 0.38 28.52
N LYS A 1106 3.60 0.55 29.20
CA LYS A 1106 3.72 1.06 30.58
C LYS A 1106 2.87 0.30 31.60
N ILE A 1107 2.58 -0.97 31.35
CA ILE A 1107 1.98 -1.83 32.37
C ILE A 1107 3.06 -2.26 33.37
N PRO A 1108 2.80 -2.16 34.68
CA PRO A 1108 3.64 -2.77 35.68
C PRO A 1108 3.80 -4.27 35.43
N ASP A 1109 5.03 -4.75 35.43
CA ASP A 1109 5.40 -6.16 35.23
C ASP A 1109 5.38 -6.97 36.53
N SER A 1110 4.78 -6.41 37.58
CA SER A 1110 4.51 -7.09 38.85
C SER A 1110 3.01 -7.15 39.08
N PRO A 1111 2.49 -8.15 39.79
CA PRO A 1111 1.07 -8.18 40.15
C PRO A 1111 0.69 -6.97 40.99
N PRO A 1112 -0.54 -6.44 40.85
CA PRO A 1112 -0.99 -5.31 41.64
C PRO A 1112 -0.94 -5.65 43.14
N PRO A 1113 -0.43 -4.75 44.00
CA PRO A 1113 -0.41 -4.99 45.43
C PRO A 1113 -1.83 -5.17 45.97
N SER A 1114 -1.97 -5.98 47.01
CA SER A 1114 -3.26 -6.25 47.67
C SER A 1114 -3.93 -5.02 48.26
N SER A 1115 -3.25 -3.87 48.33
CA SER A 1115 -3.83 -2.58 48.70
C SER A 1115 -4.66 -1.93 47.56
N LEU A 1116 -4.34 -2.24 46.31
CA LEU A 1116 -5.08 -1.80 45.11
C LEU A 1116 -6.13 -2.84 44.66
N LEU A 1117 -5.99 -4.08 45.14
CA LEU A 1117 -6.96 -5.15 44.95
C LEU A 1117 -7.95 -5.19 46.14
N PRO A 1118 -9.26 -5.10 45.92
CA PRO A 1118 -10.22 -4.96 47.00
C PRO A 1118 -10.39 -6.26 47.79
N PRO A 1119 -10.60 -6.19 49.13
CA PRO A 1119 -11.31 -7.25 49.84
C PRO A 1119 -12.83 -7.18 49.64
N LYS A 1120 -13.39 -6.03 49.21
CA LYS A 1120 -14.79 -5.82 48.80
C LYS A 1120 -14.84 -4.65 47.80
N GLU A 1121 -15.44 -4.86 46.63
CA GLU A 1121 -15.65 -3.84 45.60
C GLU A 1121 -16.10 -2.53 46.24
N LYS A 1122 -15.34 -1.44 46.07
CA LYS A 1122 -15.86 -0.11 46.41
C LYS A 1122 -17.03 0.13 45.45
N PRO A 1123 -18.27 0.29 45.95
CA PRO A 1123 -19.42 0.56 45.09
C PRO A 1123 -19.12 1.76 44.19
N GLY A 1124 -19.37 1.61 42.89
CA GLY A 1124 -19.17 2.67 41.91
C GLY A 1124 -17.78 2.77 41.28
N LEU A 1125 -16.82 1.87 41.57
CA LEU A 1125 -15.53 1.89 40.86
C LEU A 1125 -15.71 1.62 39.34
N LYS A 1126 -16.67 0.77 38.97
CA LYS A 1126 -17.07 0.56 37.57
C LYS A 1126 -17.71 1.80 36.95
N GLU A 1127 -18.46 2.58 37.74
CA GLU A 1127 -19.06 3.85 37.27
C GLU A 1127 -17.99 4.94 37.08
N GLN A 1128 -16.81 4.79 37.69
CA GLN A 1128 -15.68 5.71 37.53
C GLN A 1128 -14.85 5.47 36.26
N THR A 1129 -15.11 4.42 35.48
CA THR A 1129 -14.48 4.26 34.14
C THR A 1129 -14.89 5.37 33.18
N ASP A 1130 -16.04 6.02 33.44
CA ASP A 1130 -16.54 7.16 32.65
C ASP A 1130 -16.04 8.51 33.18
N SER A 1131 -15.15 8.52 34.18
CA SER A 1131 -14.59 9.75 34.73
C SER A 1131 -13.76 10.52 33.70
N ASN A 1132 -13.93 11.85 33.65
CA ASN A 1132 -13.12 12.75 32.82
C ASN A 1132 -11.63 12.77 33.22
N LEU A 1133 -11.27 12.14 34.33
CA LEU A 1133 -9.88 12.00 34.80
C LEU A 1133 -9.09 10.92 34.03
N LEU A 1134 -9.76 10.16 33.16
CA LEU A 1134 -9.15 9.09 32.37
C LEU A 1134 -9.12 9.50 30.90
N GLU A 1135 -7.94 9.43 30.31
CA GLU A 1135 -7.76 9.56 28.87
C GLU A 1135 -8.07 8.21 28.21
N ILE A 1136 -9.17 8.14 27.46
CA ILE A 1136 -9.65 6.92 26.82
C ILE A 1136 -8.97 6.74 25.48
N VAL A 1137 -8.37 5.57 25.27
CA VAL A 1137 -7.76 5.15 24.02
C VAL A 1137 -8.86 4.69 23.05
N SER A 1138 -9.08 5.48 22.00
CA SER A 1138 -9.89 5.04 20.85
C SER A 1138 -9.00 4.58 19.70
N HIS A 1139 -9.39 3.49 19.05
CA HIS A 1139 -8.82 3.03 17.78
C HIS A 1139 -9.00 4.03 16.63
N GLU A 1140 -9.95 4.97 16.75
CA GLU A 1140 -10.28 5.98 15.73
C GLU A 1140 -9.51 7.30 15.91
N SER A 1141 -8.99 7.56 17.11
CA SER A 1141 -8.18 8.74 17.41
C SER A 1141 -6.71 8.32 17.30
N VAL A 1142 -6.07 8.62 16.19
CA VAL A 1142 -4.66 8.25 15.97
C VAL A 1142 -3.71 9.17 16.77
N ASP A 1143 -4.21 10.32 17.27
CA ASP A 1143 -3.35 11.42 17.77
C ASP A 1143 -3.69 11.99 19.18
N GLY A 1144 -4.40 11.25 20.05
CA GLY A 1144 -4.50 11.53 21.50
C GLY A 1144 -5.01 12.91 21.97
N CYS A 1145 -6.33 13.13 22.05
CA CYS A 1145 -6.91 14.41 22.48
C CYS A 1145 -8.02 14.31 23.54
N ALA A 1146 -8.06 15.31 24.44
CA ALA A 1146 -8.90 15.35 25.64
C ALA A 1146 -10.42 15.49 25.37
N ARG A 1147 -11.21 14.84 26.22
CA ARG A 1147 -12.69 14.77 26.18
C ARG A 1147 -13.34 15.85 27.06
N ILE A 1148 -14.25 16.65 26.50
CA ILE A 1148 -15.05 17.65 27.24
C ILE A 1148 -16.51 17.16 27.32
N SER A 1149 -17.00 16.95 28.55
CA SER A 1149 -18.37 16.54 28.81
C SER A 1149 -19.24 17.65 29.42
N ASP A 1150 -18.62 18.64 30.08
CA ASP A 1150 -19.28 19.82 30.65
C ASP A 1150 -18.56 21.09 30.21
N LEU A 1151 -19.32 22.14 29.87
CA LEU A 1151 -18.78 23.43 29.45
C LEU A 1151 -19.36 24.55 30.31
N SER A 1152 -18.49 25.31 30.97
CA SER A 1152 -18.88 26.55 31.66
C SER A 1152 -18.17 27.73 31.02
N TYR A 1153 -18.91 28.77 30.68
CA TYR A 1153 -18.34 30.03 30.20
C TYR A 1153 -18.93 31.20 30.96
N SER A 1154 -18.10 32.23 31.15
CA SER A 1154 -18.50 33.51 31.71
C SER A 1154 -18.16 34.58 30.69
N PHE A 1155 -19.10 35.46 30.38
CA PHE A 1155 -18.83 36.62 29.54
C PHE A 1155 -19.27 37.90 30.26
N HIS A 1156 -18.49 38.95 30.06
CA HIS A 1156 -18.74 40.27 30.61
C HIS A 1156 -18.82 41.27 29.45
N VAL A 1157 -19.90 42.02 29.38
CA VAL A 1157 -20.07 43.13 28.43
C VAL A 1157 -19.54 44.38 29.09
N GLY A 1158 -18.67 45.13 28.38
CA GLY A 1158 -17.96 46.28 28.93
C GLY A 1158 -18.88 47.35 29.56
N ASP A 1159 -18.31 48.16 30.45
CA ASP A 1159 -19.06 49.12 31.28
C ASP A 1159 -19.41 50.45 30.56
N ARG A 1160 -18.94 50.65 29.34
CA ARG A 1160 -19.21 51.88 28.58
C ARG A 1160 -20.38 51.65 27.62
N ASP A 1161 -21.32 52.60 27.60
CA ASP A 1161 -22.53 52.59 26.75
C ASP A 1161 -22.25 52.72 25.23
N GLY A 1162 -21.01 52.46 24.77
CA GLY A 1162 -20.49 52.91 23.48
C GLY A 1162 -20.72 51.98 22.28
N ASP A 1163 -20.98 50.69 22.50
CA ASP A 1163 -20.74 49.69 21.44
C ASP A 1163 -21.91 48.72 21.23
N GLY A 1164 -23.05 48.99 21.87
CA GLY A 1164 -24.37 48.68 21.30
C GLY A 1164 -24.58 47.25 20.82
N THR A 1165 -24.51 46.26 21.71
CA THR A 1165 -25.04 44.92 21.44
C THR A 1165 -26.56 44.88 21.71
N TYR A 1166 -27.37 45.53 20.87
CA TYR A 1166 -28.83 45.66 21.08
C TYR A 1166 -29.67 44.40 20.80
N LYS A 1167 -29.05 43.23 20.56
CA LYS A 1167 -29.72 41.99 20.10
C LYS A 1167 -29.08 40.75 20.73
N ASP A 1168 -29.69 39.59 20.51
CA ASP A 1168 -29.31 38.32 21.13
C ASP A 1168 -27.91 37.86 20.69
N LEU A 1169 -27.10 37.46 21.66
CA LEU A 1169 -25.81 36.79 21.51
C LEU A 1169 -26.05 35.28 21.47
N LEU A 1170 -25.49 34.60 20.47
CA LEU A 1170 -25.60 33.16 20.25
C LEU A 1170 -24.21 32.51 20.19
N LEU A 1171 -24.10 31.23 20.53
CA LEU A 1171 -22.86 30.43 20.52
C LEU A 1171 -23.05 29.14 19.71
N ASN A 1172 -22.04 28.75 18.93
CA ASN A 1172 -22.02 27.51 18.15
C ASN A 1172 -20.65 26.82 18.18
N PHE A 1173 -20.64 25.49 18.17
CA PHE A 1173 -19.49 24.62 17.95
C PHE A 1173 -19.60 23.90 16.60
N GLY A 1174 -18.80 24.31 15.61
CA GLY A 1174 -18.76 23.67 14.30
C GLY A 1174 -20.12 23.66 13.59
N GLN A 1175 -20.69 22.47 13.36
CA GLN A 1175 -22.01 22.29 12.71
C GLN A 1175 -23.19 22.20 13.69
N SER A 1176 -23.00 22.52 14.96
CA SER A 1176 -24.09 22.43 15.96
C SER A 1176 -25.17 23.51 15.80
N GLU A 1177 -26.30 23.36 16.47
CA GLU A 1177 -27.33 24.40 16.55
C GLU A 1177 -26.84 25.60 17.40
N TRP A 1178 -27.23 26.82 17.00
CA TRP A 1178 -26.89 28.04 17.72
C TRP A 1178 -27.63 28.14 19.07
N VAL A 1179 -26.88 28.38 20.15
CA VAL A 1179 -27.43 28.45 21.52
C VAL A 1179 -27.36 29.88 22.07
N PRO A 1180 -28.46 30.44 22.58
CA PRO A 1180 -28.45 31.81 23.10
C PRO A 1180 -27.66 31.97 24.39
N LEU A 1181 -26.70 32.89 24.36
CA LEU A 1181 -25.84 33.34 25.46
C LEU A 1181 -26.54 34.42 26.32
N ALA A 1182 -27.01 35.49 25.70
CA ALA A 1182 -27.84 36.52 26.33
C ALA A 1182 -28.73 37.23 25.31
N SER A 1183 -29.95 37.53 25.70
CA SER A 1183 -30.86 38.36 24.92
C SER A 1183 -30.73 39.81 25.34
N GLN A 1184 -30.43 40.70 24.38
CA GLN A 1184 -30.29 42.15 24.58
C GLN A 1184 -29.40 42.55 25.78
N PRO A 1185 -28.11 42.14 25.79
CA PRO A 1185 -27.20 42.44 26.88
C PRO A 1185 -27.00 43.95 27.08
N ARG A 1186 -26.91 44.40 28.34
CA ARG A 1186 -26.64 45.81 28.70
C ARG A 1186 -25.18 45.99 29.09
N ALA A 1187 -24.67 47.22 28.99
CA ALA A 1187 -23.34 47.57 29.49
C ALA A 1187 -23.18 47.15 30.95
N GLY A 1188 -22.03 46.57 31.29
CA GLY A 1188 -21.73 46.01 32.60
C GLY A 1188 -22.37 44.64 32.91
N LEU A 1189 -23.07 44.01 31.96
CA LEU A 1189 -23.65 42.68 32.18
C LEU A 1189 -22.56 41.60 32.21
N SER A 1190 -22.40 40.95 33.37
CA SER A 1190 -21.62 39.73 33.52
C SER A 1190 -22.55 38.53 33.74
N ARG A 1191 -22.41 37.47 32.93
CA ARG A 1191 -23.22 36.27 33.05
C ARG A 1191 -22.36 35.03 32.86
N THR A 1192 -22.49 34.10 33.81
CA THR A 1192 -21.91 32.75 33.72
C THR A 1192 -23.01 31.75 33.41
N LYS A 1193 -22.78 30.86 32.45
CA LYS A 1193 -23.69 29.75 32.14
C LYS A 1193 -22.89 28.47 32.00
N THR A 1194 -23.42 27.42 32.61
CA THR A 1194 -22.84 26.07 32.59
C THR A 1194 -23.80 25.14 31.88
N PHE A 1195 -23.28 24.43 30.88
CA PHE A 1195 -23.98 23.36 30.20
C PHE A 1195 -23.42 22.04 30.70
N THR A 1196 -24.23 21.34 31.50
CA THR A 1196 -23.97 19.95 31.89
C THR A 1196 -24.68 19.06 30.88
N LYS A 1197 -23.97 18.10 30.26
CA LYS A 1197 -24.44 17.26 29.13
C LYS A 1197 -24.64 18.01 27.81
N LEU A 1198 -23.52 18.21 27.11
CA LEU A 1198 -23.48 18.96 25.84
C LEU A 1198 -24.42 18.41 24.77
N GLY A 1199 -24.62 17.09 24.70
CA GLY A 1199 -25.56 16.45 23.74
C GLY A 1199 -27.04 16.84 23.90
N GLU A 1200 -27.47 17.33 25.07
CA GLU A 1200 -28.85 17.82 25.25
C GLU A 1200 -29.03 19.25 24.72
N VAL A 1201 -27.94 20.03 24.72
CA VAL A 1201 -27.89 21.45 24.37
C VAL A 1201 -27.60 21.63 22.88
N PHE A 1202 -26.73 20.81 22.31
CA PHE A 1202 -26.33 20.82 20.90
C PHE A 1202 -26.86 19.53 20.27
N ARG A 1203 -28.13 19.53 19.81
CA ARG A 1203 -28.78 18.33 19.27
C ARG A 1203 -28.22 17.91 17.92
N GLU A 1204 -28.35 16.61 17.63
CA GLU A 1204 -27.72 15.82 16.55
C GLU A 1204 -27.45 16.60 15.26
N GLY A 1205 -26.15 16.78 14.97
CA GLY A 1205 -25.68 17.48 13.76
C GLY A 1205 -24.22 17.94 13.79
N GLY A 1206 -23.52 17.87 14.92
CA GLY A 1206 -22.13 18.34 15.07
C GLY A 1206 -21.14 17.28 15.57
N ASP A 1207 -19.92 17.72 15.87
CA ASP A 1207 -18.73 16.95 16.24
C ASP A 1207 -18.79 16.20 17.60
N LEU A 1208 -20.00 16.02 18.15
CA LEU A 1208 -20.23 15.27 19.38
C LEU A 1208 -20.20 13.75 19.09
N ASP A 1209 -19.60 12.99 20.02
CA ASP A 1209 -19.65 11.53 19.96
C ASP A 1209 -21.05 10.98 20.28
N ARG A 1210 -21.19 9.65 20.20
CA ARG A 1210 -22.46 8.97 20.49
C ARG A 1210 -22.96 9.14 21.93
N ASN A 1211 -22.10 9.60 22.83
CA ASN A 1211 -22.42 9.86 24.23
C ASN A 1211 -22.63 11.36 24.50
N GLY A 1212 -22.58 12.20 23.46
CA GLY A 1212 -22.77 13.65 23.56
C GLY A 1212 -21.54 14.41 24.07
N ASN A 1213 -20.34 13.85 23.95
CA ASN A 1213 -19.08 14.50 24.36
C ASN A 1213 -18.38 15.17 23.16
N LEU A 1214 -17.66 16.25 23.44
CA LEU A 1214 -16.88 17.00 22.46
C LEU A 1214 -15.38 16.71 22.63
N TYR A 1215 -14.67 16.46 21.52
CA TYR A 1215 -13.22 16.27 21.53
C TYR A 1215 -12.53 17.53 21.03
N LEU A 1216 -11.45 17.94 21.70
CA LEU A 1216 -10.77 19.22 21.42
C LEU A 1216 -10.29 19.34 19.96
N ASP A 1217 -9.76 18.25 19.39
CA ASP A 1217 -9.32 18.20 17.98
C ASP A 1217 -10.48 18.34 16.99
N ARG A 1218 -11.71 18.09 17.43
CA ARG A 1218 -12.92 18.30 16.63
C ARG A 1218 -13.57 19.66 16.84
N ILE A 1219 -13.03 20.50 17.72
CA ILE A 1219 -13.48 21.89 17.88
C ILE A 1219 -12.76 22.75 16.85
N PHE A 1220 -13.12 22.59 15.58
CA PHE A 1220 -12.48 23.37 14.52
C PHE A 1220 -12.96 24.84 14.51
N ASN A 1221 -14.17 25.13 15.03
CA ASN A 1221 -14.75 26.48 15.08
C ASN A 1221 -15.64 26.67 16.32
N LEU A 1222 -15.30 27.62 17.19
CA LEU A 1222 -16.18 28.20 18.21
C LEU A 1222 -16.67 29.56 17.68
N GLU A 1223 -17.96 29.76 17.47
CA GLU A 1223 -18.48 31.03 16.95
C GLU A 1223 -19.41 31.71 17.96
N ILE A 1224 -19.19 33.00 18.24
CA ILE A 1224 -20.10 33.86 19.00
C ILE A 1224 -20.69 34.90 18.05
N TRP A 1225 -22.01 34.88 17.89
CA TRP A 1225 -22.74 35.69 16.92
C TRP A 1225 -23.71 36.65 17.61
N GLN A 1226 -23.93 37.82 17.03
CA GLN A 1226 -25.05 38.70 17.42
C GLN A 1226 -26.00 38.84 16.25
N GLU A 1227 -27.29 38.67 16.54
CA GLU A 1227 -28.31 38.63 15.50
C GLU A 1227 -28.30 39.87 14.58
N GLY A 1228 -27.94 39.68 13.30
CA GLY A 1228 -27.90 40.74 12.29
C GLY A 1228 -26.53 41.41 12.05
N LYS A 1229 -25.44 40.92 12.65
CA LYS A 1229 -24.05 41.23 12.26
C LYS A 1229 -23.28 39.93 12.08
N SER A 1230 -22.59 39.74 10.96
CA SER A 1230 -22.02 38.43 10.57
C SER A 1230 -21.01 37.84 11.56
N THR A 1231 -20.29 38.66 12.32
CA THR A 1231 -19.39 38.26 13.42
C THR A 1231 -19.13 39.49 14.32
N LEU A 1232 -19.10 39.32 15.65
CA LEU A 1232 -18.72 40.41 16.57
C LEU A 1232 -17.22 40.46 16.86
N PHE A 1233 -16.50 39.35 16.62
CA PHE A 1233 -15.08 39.22 16.89
C PHE A 1233 -14.39 38.46 15.75
N GLU A 1234 -13.46 39.11 15.06
CA GLU A 1234 -12.46 38.48 14.20
C GLU A 1234 -11.11 38.62 14.92
N GLY A 1235 -10.76 37.63 15.74
CA GLY A 1235 -9.50 37.61 16.49
C GLY A 1235 -9.24 36.21 17.06
N GLY A 1236 -7.98 35.79 17.06
CA GLY A 1236 -7.55 34.49 17.58
C GLY A 1236 -7.83 34.36 19.08
N TRP A 1237 -8.35 33.20 19.47
CA TRP A 1237 -8.66 32.82 20.84
C TRP A 1237 -7.45 32.07 21.40
N ALA A 1238 -7.15 32.26 22.69
CA ALA A 1238 -6.21 31.39 23.41
C ALA A 1238 -6.87 30.94 24.73
N LEU A 1239 -6.87 29.64 24.99
CA LEU A 1239 -7.28 29.06 26.27
C LEU A 1239 -6.12 29.20 27.26
N ALA A 1240 -6.15 30.22 28.11
CA ALA A 1240 -5.14 30.40 29.14
C ALA A 1240 -5.56 29.74 30.45
N GLY A 1241 -4.84 28.69 30.88
CA GLY A 1241 -5.00 28.09 32.20
C GLY A 1241 -4.12 28.77 33.24
N PHE A 1242 -4.71 29.44 34.23
CA PHE A 1242 -4.00 29.88 35.44
C PHE A 1242 -4.61 29.25 36.69
N VAL A 1243 -3.77 28.64 37.51
CA VAL A 1243 -4.12 28.14 38.85
C VAL A 1243 -3.42 29.05 39.87
N TYR A 1244 -4.18 29.89 40.58
CA TYR A 1244 -3.69 30.58 41.78
C TYR A 1244 -4.62 30.32 42.99
N PRO A 1245 -4.09 30.35 44.23
CA PRO A 1245 -4.74 29.85 45.43
C PRO A 1245 -5.54 30.92 46.20
N ILE A 1246 -6.43 30.48 47.12
CA ILE A 1246 -7.23 31.18 48.19
C ILE A 1246 -8.77 31.12 47.92
N PRO A 1247 -9.65 30.80 48.92
CA PRO A 1247 -10.16 29.44 49.11
C PRO A 1247 -11.70 29.32 48.95
N LEU A 1248 -12.16 28.07 48.84
CA LEU A 1248 -13.54 27.55 48.69
C LEU A 1248 -14.02 27.38 47.22
N SER A 1249 -14.16 26.09 46.82
CA SER A 1249 -14.50 25.50 45.49
C SER A 1249 -15.77 26.03 44.78
N PRO A 1250 -16.05 25.80 43.45
CA PRO A 1250 -15.76 24.61 42.58
C PRO A 1250 -15.35 24.96 41.09
N PRO A 1251 -15.64 24.10 40.07
CA PRO A 1251 -14.73 23.23 39.29
C PRO A 1251 -13.68 23.97 38.42
N SER A 1252 -12.71 23.24 37.82
CA SER A 1252 -11.66 23.77 36.94
C SER A 1252 -12.20 24.81 35.95
N THR A 1253 -11.98 26.09 36.25
CA THR A 1253 -12.49 27.21 35.46
C THR A 1253 -11.39 27.62 34.50
N TYR A 1254 -11.59 27.40 33.20
CA TYR A 1254 -10.73 27.93 32.16
C TYR A 1254 -11.25 29.33 31.80
N TYR A 1255 -10.37 30.34 31.88
CA TYR A 1255 -10.71 31.72 31.52
C TYR A 1255 -10.24 31.97 30.08
N VAL A 1256 -11.14 32.43 29.23
CA VAL A 1256 -10.77 33.02 27.95
C VAL A 1256 -10.53 34.51 28.23
N LEU A 1257 -9.26 34.93 28.28
CA LEU A 1257 -8.90 36.33 28.43
C LEU A 1257 -8.88 36.98 27.05
N ILE A 1258 -9.80 37.93 26.83
CA ILE A 1258 -9.86 38.74 25.61
C ILE A 1258 -9.04 40.01 25.85
N PRO A 1259 -8.06 40.37 25.00
CA PRO A 1259 -7.31 41.61 25.17
C PRO A 1259 -8.25 42.80 25.02
N GLN A 1260 -8.24 43.70 26.01
CA GLN A 1260 -8.91 44.99 25.91
C GLN A 1260 -8.14 45.81 24.86
N THR A 1261 -8.72 45.97 23.67
CA THR A 1261 -8.18 46.89 22.66
C THR A 1261 -8.67 48.29 23.00
N ASP A 1262 -7.77 49.14 23.47
CA ASP A 1262 -8.02 50.57 23.63
C ASP A 1262 -8.28 51.19 22.25
N SER A 1263 -9.45 51.83 22.11
CA SER A 1263 -9.74 52.86 21.12
C SER A 1263 -9.69 54.24 21.77
#